data_AF-A0A3N2G3N4-F1
#
_entry.id   AF-A0A3N2G3N4-F1
#
_cell.length_a   1.000
_cell.length_b   1.000
_cell.length_c   1.000
_cell.angle_alpha   90.00
_cell.angle_beta   90.00
_cell.angle_gamma   90.00
#
_symmetry.space_group_name_H-M   'P 1'
#
loop_
_entity.id
_entity.type
_entity.pdbx_description
1 polymer ?
#
loop_
_entity_poly.entity_id
_entity_poly.type
_entity_poly.pdbx_seq_one_letter_code
_entity_poly.pdbx_strand_id
1 'polypeptide(L)'
;MGLMRHRSRHSFTRVTRTLASVLAATLVMAGLTVAVPAAAQAATTAYTLTAPTSVRLGSSATMKATWFTRGTGATGTVKLQRKSGTTWKTVAKVKVVKGRGSVSIKPTATATYRMATSAHRSTSKKVTVVKNWLSLGPTSASIKVGSAVTLSLKYVHNGKATAGAVSLQRRSGSSWVSVTRLAVPASGAKVVVRPTTTTSYRLAKSGVAPSATRTVTVDRDWASLAFSSRSLTTSEATTTASIVWYSAGKKANGTIVLQQRIGSGAWTTAKSVKVTSGAATVSVKPLVTRTYRLLAGKVSSASVTVSVKTVIPTSFTINGSGFGHGIGMSQYGAYAMARAGKSATSILKTYYTGVSVAQTAMPTAPLSVQVFGPDASNSVYDDRKTSVAVSVNGGGWMVQNKAGSTVAAKTTDSTLTFKVDGSSASVTYGGKTSKDSVLRLYWTGTSDYPKSGATTYATVAGAQGSYRHGRLTISVINGFINVVNDLDLNTEYLYGIAEMPSSWGTKGSAALQAQVVTARSYALLKYRAGIKSSCGCHLVDDIRDQNFTGWKKENEGTNAVYGKLWKAAVDKTVSGANGLLVTYGGKPVATHYYSASGGGTLNSEDVWASVVPYERSVDDPWSLMASSGNPNIAWTASLTQATARSYFGLRDVVAISVGTYAGGGIRSMKATSSTGATKTITGKSDALRSKLNAIAVGYVKAPWIKSFKAVQPK
;
A
#
# COMPACT_ATOMS: atom_id res chain seq x y z
N MET A 1 -56.79 21.91 -14.06
CA MET A 1 -55.57 21.58 -14.82
C MET A 1 -55.15 20.15 -14.43
N GLY A 2 -54.88 19.17 -15.29
CA GLY A 2 -54.94 19.00 -16.76
C GLY A 2 -54.15 17.71 -17.06
N LEU A 3 -54.80 16.57 -17.38
CA LEU A 3 -54.98 15.99 -18.73
C LEU A 3 -53.63 15.66 -19.41
N MET A 4 -53.32 14.44 -19.87
CA MET A 4 -54.08 13.25 -20.35
C MET A 4 -53.35 11.94 -19.91
N ARG A 5 -53.88 10.69 -19.82
CA ARG A 5 -55.15 9.95 -20.13
C ARG A 5 -55.50 9.74 -21.62
N HIS A 6 -55.82 8.53 -22.13
CA HIS A 6 -56.29 7.30 -21.44
C HIS A 6 -56.06 5.98 -22.24
N ARG A 7 -56.52 4.87 -21.64
CA ARG A 7 -56.50 3.45 -22.06
C ARG A 7 -57.04 3.08 -23.47
N SER A 8 -56.38 2.10 -24.10
CA SER A 8 -56.85 0.91 -24.86
C SER A 8 -58.24 0.83 -25.54
N ARG A 9 -58.29 0.27 -26.77
CA ARG A 9 -58.94 -1.04 -27.12
C ARG A 9 -58.73 -1.45 -28.61
N HIS A 10 -59.31 -2.60 -28.97
CA HIS A 10 -59.37 -3.33 -30.27
C HIS A 10 -59.63 -2.43 -31.53
N SER A 11 -59.37 -2.83 -32.79
CA SER A 11 -59.94 -4.03 -33.46
C SER A 11 -59.31 -4.44 -34.82
N PHE A 12 -59.76 -5.60 -35.30
CA PHE A 12 -59.40 -6.45 -36.46
C PHE A 12 -59.32 -5.84 -37.88
N THR A 13 -58.39 -6.38 -38.70
CA THR A 13 -58.61 -7.13 -39.97
C THR A 13 -57.35 -7.98 -40.29
N ARG A 14 -57.40 -9.32 -40.45
CA ARG A 14 -57.71 -10.12 -41.68
C ARG A 14 -56.83 -9.71 -42.88
N VAL A 15 -56.03 -10.55 -43.56
CA VAL A 15 -55.83 -12.04 -43.66
C VAL A 15 -54.28 -12.30 -43.80
N THR A 16 -53.58 -13.45 -43.96
CA THR A 16 -53.84 -14.86 -44.39
C THR A 16 -52.75 -15.87 -43.88
N ARG A 17 -52.81 -17.12 -44.39
CA ARG A 17 -51.81 -18.24 -44.43
C ARG A 17 -50.37 -17.79 -44.83
N THR A 18 -49.24 -18.49 -44.57
CA THR A 18 -48.99 -19.89 -44.09
C THR A 18 -47.57 -20.08 -43.48
N LEU A 19 -47.36 -21.22 -42.78
CA LEU A 19 -46.08 -21.95 -42.60
C LEU A 19 -44.91 -21.33 -41.77
N ALA A 20 -45.06 -21.48 -40.45
CA ALA A 20 -44.08 -22.09 -39.53
C ALA A 20 -42.59 -21.68 -39.54
N SER A 21 -42.15 -21.02 -38.46
CA SER A 21 -40.74 -20.85 -38.09
C SER A 21 -40.47 -21.28 -36.63
N VAL A 22 -39.41 -22.09 -36.48
CA VAL A 22 -38.42 -22.16 -35.37
C VAL A 22 -38.90 -21.97 -33.91
N LEU A 23 -38.64 -22.97 -33.05
CA LEU A 23 -37.84 -22.74 -31.82
C LEU A 23 -37.26 -24.03 -31.21
N ALA A 24 -36.11 -23.88 -30.55
CA ALA A 24 -35.62 -24.75 -29.48
C ALA A 24 -35.84 -24.01 -28.13
N ALA A 25 -35.68 -24.57 -26.94
CA ALA A 25 -35.04 -25.83 -26.55
C ALA A 25 -35.63 -26.38 -25.23
N THR A 26 -35.19 -27.58 -24.84
CA THR A 26 -35.15 -28.09 -23.46
C THR A 26 -36.37 -27.88 -22.55
N LEU A 27 -37.14 -28.96 -22.33
CA LEU A 27 -37.38 -29.41 -20.95
C LEU A 27 -37.63 -30.92 -20.86
N VAL A 28 -37.58 -31.41 -19.62
CA VAL A 28 -37.90 -32.75 -19.13
C VAL A 28 -39.23 -33.26 -19.70
N MET A 29 -39.25 -34.48 -20.26
CA MET A 29 -40.52 -35.20 -20.48
C MET A 29 -41.12 -35.61 -19.13
N ALA A 30 -42.18 -34.93 -18.73
CA ALA A 30 -43.08 -35.41 -17.70
C ALA A 30 -43.90 -36.61 -18.21
N GLY A 31 -44.35 -37.45 -17.28
CA GLY A 31 -45.47 -38.35 -17.53
C GLY A 31 -46.71 -37.84 -16.81
N LEU A 32 -47.81 -37.68 -17.54
CA LEU A 32 -49.14 -37.95 -17.01
C LEU A 32 -50.05 -38.43 -18.14
N THR A 33 -51.11 -39.15 -17.80
CA THR A 33 -51.93 -39.94 -18.74
C THR A 33 -53.21 -39.22 -19.13
N VAL A 34 -53.59 -39.34 -20.41
CA VAL A 34 -54.98 -39.19 -20.86
C VAL A 34 -55.40 -40.53 -21.46
N ALA A 35 -56.56 -41.05 -21.03
CA ALA A 35 -57.06 -42.34 -21.48
C ALA A 35 -57.91 -42.21 -22.76
N VAL A 36 -57.74 -43.17 -23.67
CA VAL A 36 -58.59 -43.42 -24.84
C VAL A 36 -58.95 -44.92 -24.79
N PRO A 37 -60.17 -45.35 -25.18
CA PRO A 37 -60.69 -46.67 -24.81
C PRO A 37 -59.82 -47.85 -25.24
N ALA A 38 -59.84 -48.90 -24.41
CA ALA A 38 -59.06 -50.12 -24.62
C ALA A 38 -59.66 -50.99 -25.74
N ALA A 39 -59.39 -50.61 -27.00
CA ALA A 39 -59.54 -51.53 -28.13
C ALA A 39 -58.73 -52.79 -27.85
N ALA A 40 -59.37 -53.96 -27.92
CA ALA A 40 -58.85 -55.23 -27.43
C ALA A 40 -57.64 -55.74 -28.23
N GLN A 41 -56.46 -55.22 -27.91
CA GLN A 41 -55.21 -55.55 -28.59
C GLN A 41 -54.49 -56.66 -27.82
N ALA A 42 -54.37 -57.84 -28.45
CA ALA A 42 -53.90 -59.07 -27.79
C ALA A 42 -52.57 -58.86 -27.05
N ALA A 43 -52.51 -59.33 -25.80
CA ALA A 43 -51.42 -59.04 -24.87
C ALA A 43 -50.11 -59.77 -25.23
N THR A 44 -49.42 -59.26 -26.25
CA THR A 44 -48.24 -59.88 -26.86
C THR A 44 -47.04 -59.94 -25.91
N THR A 45 -46.34 -61.08 -25.95
CA THR A 45 -45.12 -61.30 -25.17
C THR A 45 -43.92 -61.09 -26.08
N ALA A 46 -43.17 -60.01 -25.84
CA ALA A 46 -42.10 -59.54 -26.71
C ALA A 46 -40.72 -60.06 -26.26
N TYR A 47 -40.06 -60.84 -27.12
CA TYR A 47 -38.67 -61.32 -26.94
C TYR A 47 -37.79 -60.82 -28.09
N THR A 48 -36.86 -59.88 -27.84
CA THR A 48 -35.97 -59.37 -28.91
C THR A 48 -34.49 -59.48 -28.56
N LEU A 49 -33.70 -59.85 -29.56
CA LEU A 49 -32.24 -59.93 -29.51
C LEU A 49 -31.63 -58.76 -30.30
N THR A 50 -30.84 -57.94 -29.62
CA THR A 50 -29.96 -56.96 -30.26
C THR A 50 -28.53 -57.47 -30.22
N ALA A 51 -27.91 -57.57 -31.39
CA ALA A 51 -26.56 -58.08 -31.59
C ALA A 51 -25.80 -57.20 -32.60
N PRO A 52 -24.48 -57.06 -32.52
CA PRO A 52 -23.69 -56.37 -33.55
C PRO A 52 -23.73 -57.18 -34.85
N THR A 53 -23.82 -56.52 -36.00
CA THR A 53 -23.83 -57.18 -37.32
C THR A 53 -22.51 -57.89 -37.65
N SER A 54 -21.41 -57.44 -37.05
CA SER A 54 -20.10 -58.10 -37.14
C SER A 54 -19.26 -57.92 -35.88
N VAL A 55 -18.28 -58.81 -35.70
CA VAL A 55 -17.27 -58.75 -34.64
C VAL A 55 -15.93 -59.23 -35.20
N ARG A 56 -14.82 -58.71 -34.68
CA ARG A 56 -13.47 -59.18 -35.04
C ARG A 56 -13.20 -60.54 -34.40
N LEU A 57 -12.55 -61.46 -35.13
CA LEU A 57 -12.12 -62.75 -34.56
C LEU A 57 -11.28 -62.52 -33.28
N GLY A 58 -11.59 -63.26 -32.21
CA GLY A 58 -10.97 -63.11 -30.88
C GLY A 58 -11.56 -62.00 -30.00
N SER A 59 -12.33 -61.06 -30.57
CA SER A 59 -13.01 -60.00 -29.82
C SER A 59 -14.38 -60.44 -29.31
N SER A 60 -14.84 -59.82 -28.21
CA SER A 60 -16.16 -60.11 -27.66
C SER A 60 -17.28 -59.35 -28.38
N ALA A 61 -18.42 -60.01 -28.60
CA ALA A 61 -19.67 -59.45 -29.06
C ALA A 61 -20.68 -59.43 -27.90
N THR A 62 -21.16 -58.24 -27.53
CA THR A 62 -22.19 -58.09 -26.50
C THR A 62 -23.59 -58.25 -27.12
N MET A 63 -24.29 -59.28 -26.67
CA MET A 63 -25.67 -59.58 -27.05
C MET A 63 -26.60 -59.00 -25.98
N LYS A 64 -27.58 -58.18 -26.37
CA LYS A 64 -28.58 -57.61 -25.46
C LYS A 64 -29.92 -58.32 -25.63
N ALA A 65 -30.53 -58.61 -24.50
CA ALA A 65 -31.80 -59.31 -24.36
C ALA A 65 -32.89 -58.33 -23.92
N THR A 66 -34.05 -58.39 -24.56
CA THR A 66 -35.30 -57.89 -23.98
C THR A 66 -36.34 -59.00 -23.88
N TRP A 67 -37.14 -58.96 -22.80
CA TRP A 67 -38.26 -59.87 -22.57
C TRP A 67 -39.35 -59.14 -21.77
N PHE A 68 -40.48 -58.90 -22.40
CA PHE A 68 -41.68 -58.32 -21.77
C PHE A 68 -42.86 -59.29 -21.92
N THR A 69 -43.64 -59.46 -20.86
CA THR A 69 -44.83 -60.33 -20.82
C THR A 69 -46.03 -59.45 -20.48
N ARG A 70 -47.03 -59.37 -21.38
CA ARG A 70 -48.18 -58.45 -21.24
C ARG A 70 -47.77 -57.00 -20.90
N GLY A 71 -46.73 -56.48 -21.58
CA GLY A 71 -46.15 -55.16 -21.33
C GLY A 71 -45.21 -55.05 -20.12
N THR A 72 -45.31 -55.94 -19.12
CA THR A 72 -44.46 -55.91 -17.93
C THR A 72 -43.07 -56.51 -18.19
N GLY A 73 -42.01 -55.84 -17.72
CA GLY A 73 -40.63 -56.30 -17.90
C GLY A 73 -40.30 -57.51 -17.04
N ALA A 74 -40.12 -58.68 -17.65
CA ALA A 74 -39.95 -59.95 -16.96
C ALA A 74 -38.54 -60.11 -16.33
N THR A 75 -38.45 -60.92 -15.27
CA THR A 75 -37.19 -61.28 -14.62
C THR A 75 -37.01 -62.79 -14.67
N GLY A 76 -35.81 -63.26 -15.05
CA GLY A 76 -35.52 -64.68 -15.22
C GLY A 76 -34.26 -64.93 -16.05
N THR A 77 -34.09 -66.15 -16.58
CA THR A 77 -32.92 -66.51 -17.41
C THR A 77 -33.35 -67.01 -18.79
N VAL A 78 -32.86 -66.36 -19.85
CA VAL A 78 -33.07 -66.79 -21.24
C VAL A 78 -31.82 -67.48 -21.79
N LYS A 79 -32.00 -68.49 -22.63
CA LYS A 79 -30.91 -69.19 -23.34
C LYS A 79 -30.55 -68.41 -24.60
N LEU A 80 -29.31 -67.94 -24.73
CA LEU A 80 -28.76 -67.48 -26.01
C LEU A 80 -28.37 -68.73 -26.81
N GLN A 81 -28.97 -68.90 -27.99
CA GLN A 81 -28.72 -70.01 -28.89
C GLN A 81 -27.98 -69.57 -30.15
N ARG A 82 -27.14 -70.44 -30.70
CA ARG A 82 -26.45 -70.33 -31.99
C ARG A 82 -26.97 -71.41 -32.94
N LYS A 83 -27.30 -71.06 -34.19
CA LYS A 83 -27.69 -72.02 -35.23
C LYS A 83 -26.49 -72.91 -35.59
N SER A 84 -26.74 -74.20 -35.83
CA SER A 84 -25.75 -75.24 -36.08
C SER A 84 -26.35 -76.27 -37.04
N GLY A 85 -26.16 -76.07 -38.35
CA GLY A 85 -26.97 -76.74 -39.37
C GLY A 85 -28.44 -76.31 -39.25
N THR A 86 -29.36 -77.27 -39.22
CA THR A 86 -30.79 -77.06 -38.91
C THR A 86 -31.03 -76.75 -37.42
N THR A 87 -30.18 -77.27 -36.52
CA THR A 87 -30.36 -77.24 -35.06
C THR A 87 -29.95 -75.91 -34.40
N TRP A 88 -30.29 -75.73 -33.12
CA TRP A 88 -29.94 -74.56 -32.32
C TRP A 88 -29.32 -74.96 -30.98
N LYS A 89 -28.00 -74.78 -30.83
CA LYS A 89 -27.26 -75.11 -29.60
C LYS A 89 -27.20 -73.90 -28.66
N THR A 90 -27.39 -74.11 -27.35
CA THR A 90 -27.25 -73.03 -26.34
C THR A 90 -25.77 -72.70 -26.17
N VAL A 91 -25.43 -71.41 -26.25
CA VAL A 91 -24.05 -70.90 -26.13
C VAL A 91 -23.83 -69.98 -24.94
N ALA A 92 -24.89 -69.44 -24.34
CA ALA A 92 -24.83 -68.74 -23.05
C ALA A 92 -26.20 -68.74 -22.36
N LYS A 93 -26.21 -68.53 -21.05
CA LYS A 93 -27.40 -68.13 -20.27
C LYS A 93 -27.34 -66.61 -20.06
N VAL A 94 -28.44 -65.90 -20.27
CA VAL A 94 -28.56 -64.45 -20.06
C VAL A 94 -29.54 -64.20 -18.93
N LYS A 95 -29.06 -63.66 -17.81
CA LYS A 95 -29.95 -63.14 -16.76
C LYS A 95 -30.64 -61.88 -17.29
N VAL A 96 -31.96 -61.82 -17.19
CA VAL A 96 -32.82 -60.70 -17.55
C VAL A 96 -33.48 -60.23 -16.26
N VAL A 97 -33.46 -58.93 -16.00
CA VAL A 97 -34.06 -58.31 -14.81
C VAL A 97 -34.89 -57.11 -15.27
N LYS A 98 -36.15 -57.02 -14.80
CA LYS A 98 -37.09 -55.97 -15.21
C LYS A 98 -37.14 -55.76 -16.74
N GLY A 99 -37.12 -56.87 -17.48
CA GLY A 99 -37.25 -56.97 -18.93
C GLY A 99 -35.98 -56.71 -19.75
N ARG A 100 -34.81 -56.49 -19.13
CA ARG A 100 -33.54 -56.24 -19.84
C ARG A 100 -32.40 -57.12 -19.32
N GLY A 101 -31.52 -57.57 -20.21
CA GLY A 101 -30.32 -58.34 -19.86
C GLY A 101 -29.24 -58.23 -20.94
N SER A 102 -28.02 -58.69 -20.66
CA SER A 102 -26.99 -58.82 -21.69
C SER A 102 -25.93 -59.87 -21.33
N VAL A 103 -25.23 -60.39 -22.33
CA VAL A 103 -24.07 -61.26 -22.18
C VAL A 103 -23.02 -60.91 -23.22
N SER A 104 -21.74 -61.03 -22.88
CA SER A 104 -20.65 -60.95 -23.87
C SER A 104 -20.16 -62.35 -24.21
N ILE A 105 -20.11 -62.69 -25.49
CA ILE A 105 -19.55 -63.94 -26.01
C ILE A 105 -18.39 -63.64 -26.96
N LYS A 106 -17.52 -64.60 -27.28
CA LYS A 106 -16.47 -64.47 -28.31
C LYS A 106 -16.75 -65.38 -29.51
N PRO A 107 -17.46 -64.91 -30.55
CA PRO A 107 -17.74 -65.72 -31.74
C PRO A 107 -16.46 -66.07 -32.51
N THR A 108 -16.20 -67.37 -32.69
CA THR A 108 -15.07 -67.89 -33.47
C THR A 108 -15.36 -68.05 -34.95
N ALA A 109 -16.64 -68.12 -35.34
CA ALA A 109 -17.11 -68.20 -36.72
C ALA A 109 -18.40 -67.38 -36.91
N THR A 110 -18.64 -66.93 -38.15
CA THR A 110 -19.90 -66.27 -38.56
C THR A 110 -21.07 -67.20 -38.27
N ALA A 111 -22.03 -66.75 -37.46
CA ALA A 111 -23.17 -67.57 -37.08
C ALA A 111 -24.42 -66.72 -36.80
N THR A 112 -25.58 -67.37 -36.86
CA THR A 112 -26.87 -66.76 -36.54
C THR A 112 -27.25 -67.11 -35.10
N TYR A 113 -27.62 -66.10 -34.31
CA TYR A 113 -27.98 -66.22 -32.91
C TYR A 113 -29.46 -65.86 -32.70
N ARG A 114 -30.11 -66.47 -31.70
CA ARG A 114 -31.45 -66.11 -31.21
C ARG A 114 -31.52 -66.30 -29.70
N MET A 115 -32.53 -65.75 -29.04
CA MET A 115 -32.85 -66.08 -27.65
C MET A 115 -33.99 -67.10 -27.58
N ALA A 116 -34.03 -67.85 -26.47
CA ALA A 116 -34.94 -68.95 -26.26
C ALA A 116 -35.29 -69.15 -24.78
N THR A 117 -36.55 -69.44 -24.47
CA THR A 117 -37.01 -69.97 -23.17
C THR A 117 -37.58 -71.38 -23.37
N SER A 118 -38.50 -71.86 -22.52
CA SER A 118 -39.33 -73.02 -22.85
C SER A 118 -40.26 -72.66 -24.01
N ALA A 119 -41.20 -71.74 -23.78
CA ALA A 119 -42.29 -71.41 -24.69
C ALA A 119 -41.93 -70.49 -25.87
N HIS A 120 -40.88 -69.65 -25.78
CA HIS A 120 -40.67 -68.57 -26.76
C HIS A 120 -39.28 -68.54 -27.40
N ARG A 121 -39.19 -67.87 -28.55
CA ARG A 121 -37.98 -67.63 -29.35
C ARG A 121 -37.97 -66.17 -29.84
N SER A 122 -36.80 -65.52 -29.87
CA SER A 122 -36.67 -64.23 -30.54
C SER A 122 -36.50 -64.39 -32.06
N THR A 123 -36.72 -63.31 -32.81
CA THR A 123 -36.13 -63.18 -34.16
C THR A 123 -34.61 -63.35 -34.08
N SER A 124 -34.03 -63.88 -35.15
CA SER A 124 -32.61 -64.24 -35.18
C SER A 124 -31.73 -63.14 -35.79
N LYS A 125 -30.46 -63.05 -35.36
CA LYS A 125 -29.48 -62.06 -35.81
C LYS A 125 -28.20 -62.78 -36.27
N LYS A 126 -27.79 -62.56 -37.53
CA LYS A 126 -26.52 -63.02 -38.08
C LYS A 126 -25.40 -62.10 -37.59
N VAL A 127 -24.34 -62.69 -37.03
CA VAL A 127 -23.16 -61.96 -36.53
C VAL A 127 -21.95 -62.48 -37.30
N THR A 128 -21.39 -61.63 -38.15
CA THR A 128 -20.26 -61.97 -39.04
C THR A 128 -18.93 -61.85 -38.31
N VAL A 129 -18.09 -62.89 -38.37
CA VAL A 129 -16.76 -62.90 -37.74
C VAL A 129 -15.70 -62.46 -38.74
N VAL A 130 -15.16 -61.26 -38.54
CA VAL A 130 -14.16 -60.62 -39.38
C VAL A 130 -12.78 -61.14 -38.98
N LYS A 131 -12.25 -62.07 -39.79
CA LYS A 131 -10.92 -62.70 -39.60
C LYS A 131 -9.74 -61.77 -39.95
N ASN A 132 -9.93 -60.90 -40.95
CA ASN A 132 -8.91 -59.99 -41.49
C ASN A 132 -9.30 -58.55 -41.18
N TRP A 133 -8.48 -57.79 -40.47
CA TRP A 133 -8.80 -56.41 -40.11
C TRP A 133 -7.58 -55.50 -39.92
N LEU A 134 -7.84 -54.20 -40.09
CA LEU A 134 -6.89 -53.13 -39.86
C LEU A 134 -7.32 -52.30 -38.65
N SER A 135 -6.37 -51.77 -37.89
CA SER A 135 -6.63 -50.86 -36.79
C SER A 135 -5.69 -49.67 -36.81
N LEU A 136 -6.27 -48.48 -36.68
CA LEU A 136 -5.59 -47.21 -36.52
C LEU A 136 -5.97 -46.64 -35.15
N GLY A 137 -5.00 -46.08 -34.44
CA GLY A 137 -5.19 -45.39 -33.15
C GLY A 137 -4.36 -44.10 -33.08
N PRO A 138 -4.64 -43.17 -32.15
CA PRO A 138 -5.73 -43.19 -31.16
C PRO A 138 -7.13 -43.06 -31.80
N THR A 139 -8.20 -43.22 -31.00
CA THR A 139 -9.59 -43.14 -31.46
C THR A 139 -9.96 -41.75 -32.00
N SER A 140 -9.42 -40.72 -31.36
CA SER A 140 -9.47 -39.32 -31.75
C SER A 140 -8.16 -38.66 -31.31
N ALA A 141 -7.79 -37.55 -31.95
CA ALA A 141 -6.71 -36.69 -31.49
C ALA A 141 -7.06 -35.23 -31.80
N SER A 142 -6.61 -34.31 -30.94
CA SER A 142 -6.63 -32.88 -31.21
C SER A 142 -5.21 -32.34 -31.08
N ILE A 143 -4.74 -31.59 -32.06
CA ILE A 143 -3.40 -30.97 -32.06
C ILE A 143 -3.49 -29.51 -32.48
N LYS A 144 -2.46 -28.74 -32.13
CA LYS A 144 -2.22 -27.39 -32.64
C LYS A 144 -1.46 -27.45 -33.96
N VAL A 145 -1.82 -26.63 -34.95
CA VAL A 145 -1.12 -26.57 -36.25
C VAL A 145 0.39 -26.39 -36.07
N GLY A 146 1.20 -27.11 -36.86
CA GLY A 146 2.65 -27.23 -36.71
C GLY A 146 3.13 -28.36 -35.79
N SER A 147 2.27 -28.79 -34.85
CA SER A 147 2.51 -29.99 -34.03
C SER A 147 2.42 -31.28 -34.88
N ALA A 148 2.80 -32.40 -34.28
CA ALA A 148 2.64 -33.72 -34.86
C ALA A 148 1.72 -34.61 -34.00
N VAL A 149 1.12 -35.62 -34.61
CA VAL A 149 0.49 -36.74 -33.91
C VAL A 149 1.06 -38.06 -34.39
N THR A 150 1.32 -38.96 -33.46
CA THR A 150 1.77 -40.33 -33.74
C THR A 150 0.56 -41.26 -33.83
N LEU A 151 0.27 -41.74 -35.03
CA LEU A 151 -0.75 -42.76 -35.26
C LEU A 151 -0.14 -44.16 -35.08
N SER A 152 -0.87 -45.06 -34.45
CA SER A 152 -0.47 -46.47 -34.23
C SER A 152 -1.24 -47.41 -35.14
N LEU A 153 -0.53 -48.32 -35.81
CA LEU A 153 -1.05 -49.23 -36.84
C LEU A 153 -0.99 -50.68 -36.35
N LYS A 154 -2.04 -51.46 -36.61
CA LYS A 154 -2.02 -52.93 -36.52
C LYS A 154 -2.72 -53.57 -37.72
N TYR A 155 -2.12 -54.63 -38.25
CA TYR A 155 -2.68 -55.51 -39.27
C TYR A 155 -2.87 -56.92 -38.68
N VAL A 156 -4.05 -57.49 -38.89
CA VAL A 156 -4.43 -58.84 -38.45
C VAL A 156 -4.97 -59.62 -39.63
N HIS A 157 -4.44 -60.82 -39.85
CA HIS A 157 -4.85 -61.76 -40.88
C HIS A 157 -5.16 -63.12 -40.24
N ASN A 158 -6.28 -63.74 -40.63
CA ASN A 158 -6.78 -64.99 -40.03
C ASN A 158 -6.81 -65.00 -38.48
N GLY A 159 -7.05 -63.83 -37.86
CA GLY A 159 -7.09 -63.65 -36.41
C GLY A 159 -5.74 -63.50 -35.70
N LYS A 160 -4.61 -63.71 -36.38
CA LYS A 160 -3.26 -63.48 -35.84
C LYS A 160 -2.77 -62.08 -36.25
N ALA A 161 -1.94 -61.45 -35.42
CA ALA A 161 -1.21 -60.26 -35.85
C ALA A 161 -0.17 -60.66 -36.90
N THR A 162 -0.02 -59.86 -37.96
CA THR A 162 0.70 -60.31 -39.17
C THR A 162 1.54 -59.18 -39.74
N ALA A 163 2.75 -59.51 -40.21
CA ALA A 163 3.57 -58.56 -40.92
C ALA A 163 3.00 -58.27 -42.33
N GLY A 164 3.16 -57.04 -42.84
CA GLY A 164 2.89 -56.74 -44.24
C GLY A 164 2.65 -55.26 -44.56
N ALA A 165 2.70 -54.94 -45.85
CA ALA A 165 2.43 -53.61 -46.35
C ALA A 165 0.94 -53.23 -46.23
N VAL A 166 0.68 -52.02 -45.73
CA VAL A 166 -0.63 -51.33 -45.73
C VAL A 166 -0.45 -49.91 -46.25
N SER A 167 -1.51 -49.30 -46.79
CA SER A 167 -1.50 -47.87 -47.16
C SER A 167 -2.19 -47.05 -46.09
N LEU A 168 -1.51 -46.04 -45.55
CA LEU A 168 -2.17 -44.96 -44.80
C LEU A 168 -2.83 -44.03 -45.81
N GLN A 169 -4.14 -43.83 -45.70
CA GLN A 169 -4.90 -42.91 -46.55
C GLN A 169 -5.42 -41.73 -45.73
N ARG A 170 -5.43 -40.54 -46.32
CA ARG A 170 -6.14 -39.34 -45.83
C ARG A 170 -7.39 -39.11 -46.66
N ARG A 171 -8.43 -38.54 -46.06
CA ARG A 171 -9.61 -38.08 -46.79
C ARG A 171 -9.32 -36.75 -47.49
N SER A 172 -9.79 -36.62 -48.73
CA SER A 172 -9.71 -35.41 -49.55
C SER A 172 -11.06 -35.24 -50.25
N GLY A 173 -11.93 -34.39 -49.70
CA GLY A 173 -13.33 -34.30 -50.11
C GLY A 173 -14.10 -35.60 -49.85
N SER A 174 -14.76 -36.12 -50.90
CA SER A 174 -15.38 -37.44 -50.92
C SER A 174 -14.36 -38.59 -50.94
N SER A 175 -13.19 -38.37 -51.55
CA SER A 175 -12.21 -39.40 -51.88
C SER A 175 -11.18 -39.69 -50.78
N TRP A 176 -10.44 -40.79 -50.94
CA TRP A 176 -9.37 -41.23 -50.04
C TRP A 176 -8.04 -41.36 -50.80
N VAL A 177 -7.09 -40.50 -50.47
CA VAL A 177 -5.79 -40.40 -51.13
C VAL A 177 -4.72 -41.08 -50.29
N SER A 178 -3.82 -41.84 -50.92
CA SER A 178 -2.67 -42.45 -50.23
C SER A 178 -1.72 -41.37 -49.70
N VAL A 179 -1.32 -41.47 -48.43
CA VAL A 179 -0.32 -40.61 -47.80
C VAL A 179 1.06 -41.28 -47.86
N THR A 180 1.10 -42.58 -47.55
CA THR A 180 2.32 -43.40 -47.58
C THR A 180 1.95 -44.88 -47.51
N ARG A 181 2.83 -45.74 -48.05
CA ARG A 181 2.76 -47.20 -47.95
C ARG A 181 3.74 -47.63 -46.86
N LEU A 182 3.26 -48.34 -45.85
CA LEU A 182 4.01 -48.66 -44.63
C LEU A 182 4.10 -50.18 -44.45
N ALA A 183 5.30 -50.68 -44.20
CA ALA A 183 5.47 -52.02 -43.63
C ALA A 183 5.04 -51.98 -42.16
N VAL A 184 4.07 -52.83 -41.80
CA VAL A 184 3.63 -53.03 -40.41
C VAL A 184 4.14 -54.40 -39.98
N PRO A 185 5.02 -54.53 -38.97
CA PRO A 185 5.42 -55.83 -38.42
C PRO A 185 4.30 -56.40 -37.54
N ALA A 186 4.41 -57.68 -37.14
CA ALA A 186 3.38 -58.33 -36.31
C ALA A 186 3.18 -57.66 -34.93
N SER A 187 4.18 -56.97 -34.39
CA SER A 187 4.09 -56.12 -33.19
C SER A 187 3.26 -54.84 -33.39
N GLY A 188 3.05 -54.42 -34.64
CA GLY A 188 2.44 -53.15 -35.03
C GLY A 188 3.48 -52.06 -35.33
N ALA A 189 3.04 -50.97 -35.95
CA ALA A 189 3.89 -49.84 -36.33
C ALA A 189 3.39 -48.50 -35.75
N LYS A 190 4.22 -47.48 -35.81
CA LYS A 190 3.88 -46.08 -35.53
C LYS A 190 4.22 -45.23 -36.76
N VAL A 191 3.41 -44.22 -37.06
CA VAL A 191 3.71 -43.20 -38.09
C VAL A 191 3.38 -41.81 -37.55
N VAL A 192 4.26 -40.86 -37.81
CA VAL A 192 4.08 -39.46 -37.38
C VAL A 192 3.44 -38.68 -38.54
N VAL A 193 2.36 -37.95 -38.28
CA VAL A 193 1.73 -37.05 -39.26
C VAL A 193 1.58 -35.64 -38.70
N ARG A 194 1.71 -34.64 -39.58
CA ARG A 194 1.62 -33.19 -39.25
C ARG A 194 0.53 -32.51 -40.09
N PRO A 195 -0.77 -32.85 -39.91
CA PRO A 195 -1.83 -32.18 -40.65
C PRO A 195 -1.94 -30.70 -40.29
N THR A 196 -2.15 -29.84 -41.30
CA THR A 196 -2.39 -28.40 -41.15
C THR A 196 -3.88 -28.04 -41.05
N THR A 197 -4.75 -29.00 -41.32
CA THR A 197 -6.22 -28.90 -41.27
C THR A 197 -6.79 -30.16 -40.61
N THR A 198 -8.00 -30.07 -40.05
CA THR A 198 -8.69 -31.25 -39.49
C THR A 198 -8.82 -32.36 -40.55
N THR A 199 -8.10 -33.47 -40.33
CA THR A 199 -7.88 -34.50 -41.35
C THR A 199 -8.35 -35.86 -40.86
N SER A 200 -9.15 -36.55 -41.67
CA SER A 200 -9.53 -37.95 -41.45
C SER A 200 -8.50 -38.90 -42.07
N TYR A 201 -8.08 -39.91 -41.30
CA TYR A 201 -7.16 -40.96 -41.72
C TYR A 201 -7.80 -42.35 -41.62
N ARG A 202 -7.37 -43.29 -42.46
CA ARG A 202 -7.66 -44.73 -42.35
C ARG A 202 -6.49 -45.56 -42.89
N LEU A 203 -6.43 -46.83 -42.51
CA LEU A 203 -5.57 -47.81 -43.18
C LEU A 203 -6.38 -48.57 -44.22
N ALA A 204 -5.77 -48.87 -45.36
CA ALA A 204 -6.33 -49.71 -46.42
C ALA A 204 -5.32 -50.76 -46.88
N LYS A 205 -5.82 -51.92 -47.32
CA LYS A 205 -5.06 -53.01 -47.95
C LYS A 205 -6.01 -53.78 -48.85
N SER A 206 -5.56 -54.22 -50.03
CA SER A 206 -6.40 -55.06 -50.91
C SER A 206 -6.84 -56.34 -50.19
N GLY A 207 -8.06 -56.81 -50.46
CA GLY A 207 -8.66 -57.98 -49.79
C GLY A 207 -9.00 -57.81 -48.30
N VAL A 208 -8.87 -56.59 -47.73
CA VAL A 208 -9.15 -56.33 -46.30
C VAL A 208 -9.99 -55.07 -46.14
N ALA A 209 -11.07 -55.15 -45.36
CA ALA A 209 -11.89 -53.99 -45.03
C ALA A 209 -11.02 -52.88 -44.38
N PRO A 210 -11.15 -51.60 -44.81
CA PRO A 210 -10.39 -50.51 -44.24
C PRO A 210 -10.56 -50.36 -42.73
N SER A 211 -9.58 -49.76 -42.05
CA SER A 211 -9.74 -49.44 -40.63
C SER A 211 -10.88 -48.45 -40.41
N ALA A 212 -11.41 -48.41 -39.19
CA ALA A 212 -12.24 -47.29 -38.76
C ALA A 212 -11.52 -45.95 -39.01
N THR A 213 -12.27 -44.96 -39.48
CA THR A 213 -11.78 -43.59 -39.69
C THR A 213 -11.33 -42.97 -38.37
N ARG A 214 -10.16 -42.32 -38.37
CA ARG A 214 -9.62 -41.54 -37.26
C ARG A 214 -9.47 -40.09 -37.67
N THR A 215 -10.21 -39.20 -37.02
CA THR A 215 -10.08 -37.75 -37.25
C THR A 215 -9.03 -37.18 -36.31
N VAL A 216 -8.06 -36.48 -36.89
CA VAL A 216 -7.15 -35.57 -36.18
C VAL A 216 -7.72 -34.17 -36.34
N THR A 217 -8.26 -33.60 -35.28
CA THR A 217 -8.70 -32.20 -35.24
C THR A 217 -7.47 -31.31 -35.14
N VAL A 218 -7.44 -30.22 -35.91
CA VAL A 218 -6.32 -29.26 -35.91
C VAL A 218 -6.84 -27.88 -35.51
N ASP A 219 -6.41 -27.43 -34.33
CA ASP A 219 -6.52 -26.03 -33.90
C ASP A 219 -5.57 -25.17 -34.74
N ARG A 220 -6.12 -24.17 -35.42
CA ARG A 220 -5.44 -23.31 -36.41
C ARG A 220 -5.12 -21.91 -35.89
N ASP A 221 -5.65 -21.54 -34.74
CA ASP A 221 -5.76 -20.16 -34.25
C ASP A 221 -5.40 -20.12 -32.77
N TRP A 222 -4.10 -20.28 -32.49
CA TRP A 222 -3.60 -20.55 -31.15
C TRP A 222 -2.37 -19.73 -30.79
N ALA A 223 -2.23 -19.45 -29.49
CA ALA A 223 -1.02 -18.89 -28.90
C ALA A 223 -0.49 -19.80 -27.78
N SER A 224 0.81 -19.73 -27.51
CA SER A 224 1.44 -20.30 -26.32
C SER A 224 2.38 -19.30 -25.67
N LEU A 225 2.33 -19.26 -24.35
CA LEU A 225 3.19 -18.44 -23.50
C LEU A 225 4.07 -19.38 -22.66
N ALA A 226 5.37 -19.14 -22.67
CA ALA A 226 6.33 -19.72 -21.74
C ALA A 226 7.16 -18.59 -21.10
N PHE A 227 7.89 -18.90 -20.01
CA PHE A 227 8.80 -17.98 -19.35
C PHE A 227 10.11 -18.69 -19.04
N SER A 228 11.25 -17.98 -19.15
CA SER A 228 12.57 -18.52 -18.80
C SER A 228 12.69 -18.88 -17.31
N SER A 229 12.08 -18.09 -16.42
CA SER A 229 11.77 -18.50 -15.04
C SER A 229 10.34 -18.14 -14.65
N ARG A 230 9.72 -19.01 -13.85
CA ARG A 230 8.42 -18.79 -13.18
C ARG A 230 8.56 -18.50 -11.68
N SER A 231 9.78 -18.49 -11.13
CA SER A 231 10.05 -18.19 -9.73
C SER A 231 11.22 -17.22 -9.65
N LEU A 232 10.94 -16.01 -9.17
CA LEU A 232 11.91 -14.93 -9.04
C LEU A 232 12.24 -14.72 -7.56
N THR A 233 13.53 -14.58 -7.27
CA THR A 233 14.02 -14.33 -5.90
C THR A 233 13.53 -13.00 -5.36
N THR A 234 13.49 -11.97 -6.21
CA THR A 234 13.08 -10.60 -5.84
C THR A 234 12.22 -9.96 -6.92
N SER A 235 11.48 -8.91 -6.58
CA SER A 235 10.78 -8.04 -7.53
C SER A 235 11.71 -7.16 -8.40
N GLU A 236 13.02 -7.15 -8.11
CA GLU A 236 14.01 -6.52 -8.99
C GLU A 236 14.39 -7.42 -10.18
N ALA A 237 14.18 -8.73 -10.07
CA ALA A 237 14.53 -9.68 -11.13
C ALA A 237 13.59 -9.62 -12.34
N THR A 238 14.12 -9.99 -13.50
CA THR A 238 13.37 -10.07 -14.76
C THR A 238 13.15 -11.52 -15.20
N THR A 239 12.17 -11.75 -16.06
CA THR A 239 11.97 -13.03 -16.76
C THR A 239 11.56 -12.77 -18.21
N THR A 240 11.97 -13.64 -19.12
CA THR A 240 11.68 -13.50 -20.55
C THR A 240 10.48 -14.36 -20.91
N ALA A 241 9.41 -13.73 -21.35
CA ALA A 241 8.27 -14.39 -21.96
C ALA A 241 8.63 -14.82 -23.38
N SER A 242 8.50 -16.11 -23.67
CA SER A 242 8.62 -16.67 -25.03
C SER A 242 7.22 -16.90 -25.61
N ILE A 243 7.00 -16.42 -26.82
CA ILE A 243 5.69 -16.35 -27.49
C ILE A 243 5.75 -17.15 -28.79
N VAL A 244 4.76 -18.00 -29.01
CA VAL A 244 4.44 -18.58 -30.32
C VAL A 244 2.97 -18.29 -30.63
N TRP A 245 2.70 -17.85 -31.87
CA TRP A 245 1.34 -17.50 -32.32
C TRP A 245 1.10 -17.96 -33.77
N TYR A 246 0.00 -18.68 -33.97
CA TYR A 246 -0.55 -19.05 -35.27
C TYR A 246 -1.95 -18.44 -35.44
N SER A 247 -2.25 -18.04 -36.68
CA SER A 247 -3.56 -17.53 -37.10
C SER A 247 -3.90 -18.10 -38.47
N ALA A 248 -5.15 -18.52 -38.68
CA ALA A 248 -5.65 -19.20 -39.87
C ALA A 248 -4.75 -20.37 -40.36
N GLY A 249 -4.04 -21.05 -39.46
CA GLY A 249 -3.13 -22.15 -39.78
C GLY A 249 -1.71 -21.73 -40.20
N LYS A 250 -1.41 -20.43 -40.28
CA LYS A 250 -0.08 -19.89 -40.63
C LYS A 250 0.62 -19.31 -39.39
N LYS A 251 1.96 -19.26 -39.44
CA LYS A 251 2.77 -18.45 -38.50
C LYS A 251 2.31 -16.99 -38.58
N ALA A 252 1.91 -16.41 -37.47
CA ALA A 252 1.32 -15.07 -37.46
C ALA A 252 2.35 -13.95 -37.57
N ASN A 253 1.94 -12.82 -38.15
CA ASN A 253 2.64 -11.54 -38.11
C ASN A 253 1.66 -10.48 -37.56
N GLY A 254 2.12 -9.55 -36.72
CA GLY A 254 1.29 -8.50 -36.14
C GLY A 254 1.58 -8.25 -34.67
N THR A 255 0.60 -7.73 -33.92
CA THR A 255 0.74 -7.43 -32.49
C THR A 255 -0.11 -8.37 -31.65
N ILE A 256 0.49 -8.96 -30.60
CA ILE A 256 -0.20 -9.73 -29.56
C ILE A 256 -0.06 -9.02 -28.21
N VAL A 257 -1.11 -9.03 -27.40
CA VAL A 257 -1.09 -8.39 -26.08
C VAL A 257 -0.68 -9.43 -25.03
N LEU A 258 0.42 -9.19 -24.33
CA LEU A 258 0.73 -9.85 -23.07
C LEU A 258 -0.09 -9.17 -21.97
N GLN A 259 -1.09 -9.87 -21.46
CA GLN A 259 -1.92 -9.44 -20.35
C GLN A 259 -1.44 -10.02 -19.01
N GLN A 260 -1.71 -9.32 -17.92
CA GLN A 260 -1.40 -9.72 -16.55
C GLN A 260 -2.57 -9.50 -15.59
N ARG A 261 -2.53 -10.15 -14.43
CA ARG A 261 -3.40 -9.88 -13.27
C ARG A 261 -2.74 -10.29 -11.95
N ILE A 262 -3.25 -9.77 -10.83
CA ILE A 262 -2.99 -10.28 -9.48
C ILE A 262 -4.16 -11.21 -9.11
N GLY A 263 -3.85 -12.42 -8.63
CA GLY A 263 -4.85 -13.39 -8.15
C GLY A 263 -5.98 -13.65 -9.16
N SER A 264 -7.22 -13.48 -8.70
CA SER A 264 -8.45 -13.60 -9.49
C SER A 264 -8.86 -12.33 -10.26
N GLY A 265 -8.15 -11.22 -10.08
CA GLY A 265 -8.52 -9.89 -10.59
C GLY A 265 -8.60 -9.75 -12.12
N ALA A 266 -9.02 -8.57 -12.55
CA ALA A 266 -9.17 -8.22 -13.97
C ALA A 266 -7.84 -8.31 -14.74
N TRP A 267 -7.93 -8.68 -16.02
CA TRP A 267 -6.78 -8.74 -16.93
C TRP A 267 -6.44 -7.34 -17.46
N THR A 268 -5.25 -6.84 -17.15
CA THR A 268 -4.72 -5.59 -17.70
C THR A 268 -3.61 -5.86 -18.70
N THR A 269 -3.31 -4.91 -19.59
CA THR A 269 -2.15 -5.01 -20.49
C THR A 269 -0.86 -4.87 -19.70
N ALA A 270 0.06 -5.84 -19.85
CA ALA A 270 1.43 -5.73 -19.37
C ALA A 270 2.35 -5.15 -20.45
N LYS A 271 2.21 -5.63 -21.70
CA LYS A 271 2.98 -5.17 -22.86
C LYS A 271 2.31 -5.57 -24.17
N SER A 272 2.32 -4.69 -25.16
CA SER A 272 2.02 -5.05 -26.55
C SER A 272 3.31 -5.56 -27.20
N VAL A 273 3.25 -6.70 -27.90
CA VAL A 273 4.42 -7.37 -28.46
C VAL A 273 4.25 -7.57 -29.97
N LYS A 274 5.19 -7.06 -30.76
CA LYS A 274 5.27 -7.33 -32.20
C LYS A 274 5.80 -8.75 -32.41
N VAL A 275 5.07 -9.54 -33.20
CA VAL A 275 5.38 -10.92 -33.57
C VAL A 275 5.71 -10.96 -35.05
N THR A 276 6.81 -11.62 -35.39
CA THR A 276 7.26 -11.85 -36.77
C THR A 276 7.49 -13.35 -36.97
N SER A 277 7.05 -13.90 -38.09
CA SER A 277 7.20 -15.33 -38.42
C SER A 277 6.70 -16.28 -37.32
N GLY A 278 5.64 -15.88 -36.62
CA GLY A 278 4.93 -16.64 -35.59
C GLY A 278 5.64 -16.73 -34.23
N ALA A 279 6.73 -15.99 -34.00
CA ALA A 279 7.48 -16.00 -32.74
C ALA A 279 7.83 -14.60 -32.23
N ALA A 280 7.99 -14.46 -30.91
CA ALA A 280 8.56 -13.29 -30.26
C ALA A 280 9.10 -13.63 -28.85
N THR A 281 9.93 -12.74 -28.31
CA THR A 281 10.35 -12.76 -26.89
C THR A 281 10.17 -11.38 -26.28
N VAL A 282 9.76 -11.29 -25.01
CA VAL A 282 9.68 -10.02 -24.29
C VAL A 282 10.03 -10.17 -22.82
N SER A 283 10.95 -9.34 -22.31
CA SER A 283 11.29 -9.32 -20.89
C SER A 283 10.25 -8.52 -20.08
N VAL A 284 9.91 -9.05 -18.90
CA VAL A 284 9.05 -8.41 -17.89
C VAL A 284 9.71 -8.43 -16.52
N LYS A 285 9.35 -7.45 -15.68
CA LYS A 285 9.81 -7.27 -14.30
C LYS A 285 8.58 -7.23 -13.37
N PRO A 286 8.05 -8.39 -12.92
CA PRO A 286 6.85 -8.42 -12.10
C PRO A 286 7.16 -7.91 -10.69
N LEU A 287 6.54 -6.79 -10.29
CA LEU A 287 6.78 -6.20 -8.97
C LEU A 287 6.21 -7.03 -7.80
N VAL A 288 5.23 -7.89 -8.10
CA VAL A 288 4.60 -8.87 -7.20
C VAL A 288 4.30 -10.13 -8.02
N THR A 289 3.88 -11.24 -7.39
CA THR A 289 3.39 -12.42 -8.11
C THR A 289 2.25 -12.04 -9.08
N ARG A 290 2.43 -12.31 -10.38
CA ARG A 290 1.45 -12.01 -11.44
C ARG A 290 1.12 -13.27 -12.24
N THR A 291 -0.12 -13.36 -12.68
CA THR A 291 -0.57 -14.37 -13.65
C THR A 291 -0.66 -13.71 -15.02
N TYR A 292 0.01 -14.28 -16.03
CA TYR A 292 0.08 -13.76 -17.40
C TYR A 292 -0.72 -14.61 -18.39
N ARG A 293 -1.18 -14.01 -19.50
CA ARG A 293 -1.66 -14.70 -20.71
C ARG A 293 -1.40 -13.86 -21.95
N LEU A 294 -1.49 -14.48 -23.13
CA LEU A 294 -1.53 -13.76 -24.42
C LEU A 294 -2.97 -13.57 -24.89
N LEU A 295 -3.23 -12.49 -25.62
CA LEU A 295 -4.51 -12.18 -26.29
C LEU A 295 -4.26 -11.55 -27.67
N ALA A 296 -4.85 -12.12 -28.72
CA ALA A 296 -4.92 -11.57 -30.07
C ALA A 296 -6.33 -11.81 -30.66
N GLY A 297 -7.19 -10.79 -30.65
CA GLY A 297 -8.59 -10.93 -31.03
C GLY A 297 -9.30 -11.98 -30.17
N LYS A 298 -9.80 -13.06 -30.81
CA LYS A 298 -10.43 -14.20 -30.12
C LYS A 298 -9.44 -15.25 -29.62
N VAL A 299 -8.17 -15.19 -30.04
CA VAL A 299 -7.13 -16.14 -29.64
C VAL A 299 -6.57 -15.75 -28.27
N SER A 300 -6.51 -16.70 -27.33
CA SER A 300 -5.79 -16.51 -26.07
C SER A 300 -4.93 -17.74 -25.71
N SER A 301 -3.86 -17.53 -24.95
CA SER A 301 -3.05 -18.64 -24.43
C SER A 301 -3.61 -19.17 -23.11
N ALA A 302 -3.19 -20.39 -22.75
CA ALA A 302 -3.20 -20.79 -21.35
C ALA A 302 -2.43 -19.76 -20.50
N SER A 303 -2.85 -19.57 -19.25
CA SER A 303 -2.22 -18.64 -18.34
C SER A 303 -1.01 -19.24 -17.63
N VAL A 304 -0.01 -18.40 -17.33
CA VAL A 304 1.21 -18.80 -16.62
C VAL A 304 1.47 -17.83 -15.47
N THR A 305 1.57 -18.36 -14.25
CA THR A 305 1.96 -17.57 -13.06
C THR A 305 3.47 -17.44 -13.00
N VAL A 306 3.94 -16.22 -12.71
CA VAL A 306 5.33 -15.94 -12.30
C VAL A 306 5.28 -15.46 -10.85
N SER A 307 5.88 -16.23 -9.96
CA SER A 307 5.93 -15.96 -8.52
C SER A 307 7.13 -15.10 -8.16
N VAL A 308 6.94 -14.18 -7.21
CA VAL A 308 8.00 -13.34 -6.64
C VAL A 308 8.15 -13.71 -5.17
N LYS A 309 9.32 -14.22 -4.76
CA LYS A 309 9.57 -14.67 -3.37
C LYS A 309 9.68 -13.50 -2.40
N THR A 310 10.43 -12.46 -2.77
CA THR A 310 10.62 -11.26 -1.94
C THR A 310 10.22 -10.02 -2.72
N VAL A 311 9.09 -9.42 -2.34
CA VAL A 311 8.68 -8.11 -2.87
C VAL A 311 9.50 -7.02 -2.19
N ILE A 312 10.08 -6.14 -2.99
CA ILE A 312 10.85 -4.99 -2.54
C ILE A 312 9.89 -3.78 -2.47
N PRO A 313 9.73 -3.12 -1.30
CA PRO A 313 8.85 -1.97 -1.13
C PRO A 313 9.22 -0.78 -2.02
N THR A 314 8.23 0.06 -2.34
CA THR A 314 8.46 1.33 -3.07
C THR A 314 8.82 2.47 -2.11
N SER A 315 8.34 2.41 -0.87
CA SER A 315 8.71 3.29 0.24
C SER A 315 8.41 2.64 1.59
N PHE A 316 8.74 3.33 2.68
CA PHE A 316 8.31 3.00 4.04
C PHE A 316 7.56 4.20 4.63
N THR A 317 6.34 3.97 5.12
CA THR A 317 5.66 4.95 5.98
C THR A 317 6.32 4.93 7.35
N ILE A 318 6.98 6.02 7.71
CA ILE A 318 7.46 6.28 9.06
C ILE A 318 6.25 6.66 9.91
N ASN A 319 6.04 5.97 11.03
CA ASN A 319 5.00 6.31 12.01
C ASN A 319 5.69 6.78 13.30
N GLY A 320 5.30 7.93 13.83
CA GLY A 320 5.86 8.51 15.06
C GLY A 320 4.83 9.24 15.91
N SER A 321 5.25 9.72 17.07
CA SER A 321 4.46 10.58 17.96
C SER A 321 5.34 11.65 18.64
N GLY A 322 4.72 12.64 19.28
CA GLY A 322 5.39 13.78 19.91
C GLY A 322 5.82 14.88 18.93
N PHE A 323 6.36 15.97 19.48
CA PHE A 323 6.92 17.13 18.78
C PHE A 323 8.04 17.75 19.62
N GLY A 324 9.27 17.85 19.08
CA GLY A 324 10.43 18.43 19.77
C GLY A 324 11.52 17.42 20.13
N HIS A 325 12.48 17.84 20.97
CA HIS A 325 13.72 17.11 21.28
C HIS A 325 13.58 16.03 22.36
N GLY A 326 12.68 16.20 23.34
CA GLY A 326 12.33 15.18 24.33
C GLY A 326 12.96 15.31 25.73
N ILE A 327 13.69 16.40 26.01
CA ILE A 327 14.32 16.63 27.32
C ILE A 327 13.47 17.55 28.21
N GLY A 328 13.28 17.14 29.47
CA GLY A 328 12.57 17.94 30.47
C GLY A 328 11.06 18.00 30.23
N MET A 329 10.46 19.18 30.37
CA MET A 329 9.00 19.32 30.43
C MET A 329 8.32 19.25 29.06
N SER A 330 7.40 18.29 28.89
CA SER A 330 6.42 18.36 27.79
C SER A 330 5.32 19.37 28.12
N GLN A 331 5.14 20.38 27.28
CA GLN A 331 4.11 21.41 27.44
C GLN A 331 2.69 20.82 27.36
N TYR A 332 2.41 19.96 26.37
CA TYR A 332 1.12 19.29 26.24
C TYR A 332 0.83 18.30 27.38
N GLY A 333 1.85 17.59 27.88
CA GLY A 333 1.72 16.74 29.05
C GLY A 333 1.47 17.54 30.33
N ALA A 334 2.23 18.61 30.56
CA ALA A 334 2.02 19.57 31.65
C ALA A 334 0.62 20.18 31.64
N TYR A 335 0.07 20.50 30.46
CA TYR A 335 -1.30 21.00 30.34
C TYR A 335 -2.35 19.95 30.69
N ALA A 336 -2.19 18.70 30.23
CA ALA A 336 -3.06 17.60 30.64
C ALA A 336 -3.00 17.33 32.15
N MET A 337 -1.82 17.43 32.77
CA MET A 337 -1.65 17.36 34.22
C MET A 337 -2.35 18.51 34.96
N ALA A 338 -2.20 19.76 34.48
CA ALA A 338 -2.86 20.92 35.06
C ALA A 338 -4.39 20.82 34.96
N ARG A 339 -4.92 20.33 33.83
CA ARG A 339 -6.33 19.99 33.65
C ARG A 339 -6.82 18.87 34.58
N ALA A 340 -5.91 18.03 35.08
CA ALA A 340 -6.16 17.01 36.10
C ALA A 340 -5.83 17.50 37.53
N GLY A 341 -5.80 18.82 37.76
CA GLY A 341 -5.64 19.43 39.07
C GLY A 341 -4.21 19.41 39.65
N LYS A 342 -3.19 19.02 38.87
CA LYS A 342 -1.80 19.05 39.34
C LYS A 342 -1.28 20.50 39.41
N SER A 343 -0.65 20.84 40.54
CA SER A 343 0.00 22.13 40.75
C SER A 343 1.27 22.28 39.90
N ALA A 344 1.72 23.52 39.68
CA ALA A 344 2.96 23.81 38.95
C ALA A 344 4.16 23.04 39.54
N THR A 345 4.30 23.04 40.87
CA THR A 345 5.34 22.27 41.58
C THR A 345 5.22 20.77 41.35
N SER A 346 4.00 20.21 41.29
CA SER A 346 3.82 18.78 40.97
C SER A 346 4.19 18.46 39.52
N ILE A 347 3.89 19.35 38.58
CA ILE A 347 4.26 19.21 37.16
C ILE A 347 5.79 19.21 37.03
N LEU A 348 6.45 20.22 37.61
CA LEU A 348 7.91 20.35 37.56
C LEU A 348 8.64 19.17 38.20
N LYS A 349 8.16 18.67 39.35
CA LYS A 349 8.72 17.47 40.01
C LYS A 349 8.43 16.16 39.27
N THR A 350 7.49 16.13 38.33
CA THR A 350 7.32 14.98 37.42
C THR A 350 8.36 15.03 36.29
N TYR A 351 8.54 16.18 35.63
CA TYR A 351 9.43 16.28 34.46
C TYR A 351 10.92 16.47 34.77
N TYR A 352 11.27 16.89 35.99
CA TYR A 352 12.66 17.04 36.43
C TYR A 352 12.91 16.23 37.71
N THR A 353 13.82 15.27 37.64
CA THR A 353 14.09 14.29 38.71
C THR A 353 14.86 14.91 39.87
N GLY A 354 14.39 14.68 41.10
CA GLY A 354 15.09 15.11 42.32
C GLY A 354 15.15 16.63 42.56
N VAL A 355 14.36 17.42 41.83
CA VAL A 355 14.36 18.88 41.99
C VAL A 355 13.46 19.35 43.14
N SER A 356 13.77 20.55 43.63
CA SER A 356 12.86 21.39 44.41
C SER A 356 12.40 22.58 43.58
N VAL A 357 11.31 23.20 44.01
CA VAL A 357 10.83 24.48 43.47
C VAL A 357 10.87 25.46 44.63
N ALA A 358 11.68 26.51 44.51
CA ALA A 358 12.03 27.40 45.63
C ALA A 358 11.92 28.87 45.22
N GLN A 359 11.55 29.73 46.17
CA GLN A 359 11.73 31.17 46.01
C GLN A 359 13.23 31.50 46.02
N THR A 360 13.65 32.44 45.19
CA THR A 360 15.04 32.91 45.12
C THR A 360 15.05 34.38 44.72
N ALA A 361 15.95 35.18 45.30
CA ALA A 361 16.12 36.59 44.96
C ALA A 361 16.60 36.75 43.51
N MET A 362 15.90 37.58 42.73
CA MET A 362 16.23 37.86 41.33
C MET A 362 17.20 39.05 41.21
N PRO A 363 18.01 39.14 40.14
CA PRO A 363 18.87 40.29 39.91
C PRO A 363 18.06 41.55 39.64
N THR A 364 18.56 42.69 40.13
CA THR A 364 17.93 44.02 39.95
C THR A 364 18.44 44.79 38.73
N ALA A 365 19.62 44.44 38.20
CA ALA A 365 20.14 45.04 36.97
C ALA A 365 19.61 44.29 35.73
N PRO A 366 19.31 44.99 34.61
CA PRO A 366 18.44 44.43 33.56
C PRO A 366 18.95 43.18 32.84
N LEU A 367 18.00 42.32 32.46
CA LEU A 367 18.18 41.22 31.52
C LEU A 367 18.08 41.74 30.09
N SER A 368 19.24 41.96 29.46
CA SER A 368 19.39 42.27 28.04
C SER A 368 19.01 41.09 27.12
N VAL A 369 17.97 41.25 26.29
CA VAL A 369 17.54 40.31 25.25
C VAL A 369 17.76 40.91 23.86
N GLN A 370 18.54 40.28 22.97
CA GLN A 370 18.64 40.70 21.56
C GLN A 370 17.32 40.41 20.86
N VAL A 371 16.74 41.41 20.19
CA VAL A 371 15.44 41.32 19.48
C VAL A 371 15.55 41.65 17.98
N PHE A 372 16.72 42.12 17.55
CA PHE A 372 17.09 42.37 16.15
C PHE A 372 18.61 42.58 16.10
N GLY A 373 19.33 41.87 15.24
CA GLY A 373 20.75 42.14 15.02
C GLY A 373 21.52 41.00 14.34
N PRO A 374 22.86 41.09 14.27
CA PRO A 374 23.69 40.04 13.71
C PRO A 374 23.65 38.77 14.60
N ASP A 375 23.54 37.62 13.94
CA ASP A 375 23.83 36.31 14.53
C ASP A 375 25.32 36.00 14.43
N ALA A 376 25.85 35.24 15.39
CA ALA A 376 27.21 34.70 15.33
C ALA A 376 27.33 33.50 14.38
N SER A 377 26.24 32.76 14.14
CA SER A 377 26.25 31.51 13.37
C SER A 377 25.79 31.62 11.90
N ASN A 378 25.48 32.83 11.41
CA ASN A 378 24.92 33.08 10.07
C ASN A 378 23.66 32.25 9.78
N SER A 379 22.83 32.02 10.80
CA SER A 379 21.62 31.21 10.70
C SER A 379 20.46 31.96 10.03
N VAL A 380 19.27 31.34 10.01
CA VAL A 380 18.03 31.97 9.52
C VAL A 380 17.56 33.14 10.42
N TYR A 381 18.20 33.36 11.56
CA TYR A 381 17.90 34.40 12.56
C TYR A 381 18.96 35.53 12.55
N ASP A 382 19.44 35.92 11.36
CA ASP A 382 20.53 36.89 11.13
C ASP A 382 20.02 38.19 10.50
N ASP A 383 19.64 39.17 11.32
CA ASP A 383 19.00 40.43 10.89
C ASP A 383 19.98 41.52 10.46
N ARG A 384 21.07 41.16 9.77
CA ARG A 384 22.14 42.09 9.40
C ARG A 384 21.66 43.23 8.51
N LYS A 385 21.52 44.42 9.10
CA LYS A 385 21.25 45.71 8.46
C LYS A 385 22.14 46.81 9.03
N THR A 386 22.49 47.79 8.20
CA THR A 386 23.18 49.03 8.61
C THR A 386 22.21 50.12 9.09
N SER A 387 20.90 49.86 9.05
CA SER A 387 19.86 50.73 9.60
C SER A 387 18.63 49.92 10.03
N VAL A 388 17.87 50.44 10.98
CA VAL A 388 16.56 49.87 11.39
C VAL A 388 15.59 51.00 11.75
N ALA A 389 14.31 50.80 11.44
CA ALA A 389 13.24 51.67 11.90
C ALA A 389 12.64 51.14 13.20
N VAL A 390 12.37 52.03 14.16
CA VAL A 390 11.74 51.72 15.45
C VAL A 390 10.58 52.68 15.66
N SER A 391 9.36 52.16 15.76
CA SER A 391 8.15 52.96 15.91
C SER A 391 7.65 52.89 17.35
N VAL A 392 7.45 54.04 17.99
CA VAL A 392 6.73 54.15 19.26
C VAL A 392 5.30 54.57 18.96
N ASN A 393 4.34 53.81 19.50
CA ASN A 393 2.92 53.89 19.20
C ASN A 393 2.14 54.09 20.50
N GLY A 394 1.10 54.94 20.47
CA GLY A 394 0.24 55.24 21.60
C GLY A 394 0.92 56.04 22.73
N GLY A 395 1.84 56.96 22.45
CA GLY A 395 2.48 57.78 23.50
C GLY A 395 3.83 58.41 23.16
N GLY A 396 4.45 59.01 24.18
CA GLY A 396 5.71 59.74 24.07
C GLY A 396 6.96 58.88 24.25
N TRP A 397 8.11 59.44 23.90
CA TRP A 397 9.42 58.78 23.94
C TRP A 397 10.58 59.77 24.12
N MET A 398 11.74 59.23 24.52
CA MET A 398 13.03 59.91 24.47
C MET A 398 14.15 58.94 24.08
N VAL A 399 15.17 59.45 23.41
CA VAL A 399 16.46 58.77 23.20
C VAL A 399 17.50 59.45 24.07
N GLN A 400 18.19 58.67 24.91
CA GLN A 400 19.38 59.09 25.64
C GLN A 400 20.66 58.53 25.00
N ASN A 401 21.77 59.23 25.18
CA ASN A 401 23.11 58.73 24.86
C ASN A 401 23.64 57.78 25.97
N LYS A 402 24.88 57.30 25.85
CA LYS A 402 25.51 56.41 26.83
C LYS A 402 25.64 57.05 28.22
N ALA A 403 25.88 58.37 28.26
CA ALA A 403 25.97 59.17 29.48
C ALA A 403 24.61 59.57 30.09
N GLY A 404 23.48 59.14 29.50
CA GLY A 404 22.13 59.44 30.00
C GLY A 404 21.56 60.80 29.57
N SER A 405 22.30 61.59 28.78
CA SER A 405 21.80 62.86 28.25
C SER A 405 20.75 62.61 27.16
N THR A 406 19.57 63.22 27.27
CA THR A 406 18.53 63.14 26.24
C THR A 406 18.97 63.86 24.97
N VAL A 407 19.01 63.15 23.84
CA VAL A 407 19.46 63.66 22.53
C VAL A 407 18.32 63.89 21.53
N ALA A 408 17.19 63.21 21.72
CA ALA A 408 15.94 63.44 20.98
C ALA A 408 14.74 63.04 21.85
N ALA A 409 13.59 63.70 21.71
CA ALA A 409 12.36 63.35 22.43
C ALA A 409 11.10 63.88 21.70
N LYS A 410 9.95 63.30 22.03
CA LYS A 410 8.62 63.78 21.63
C LYS A 410 7.55 63.23 22.58
N THR A 411 6.40 63.89 22.67
CA THR A 411 5.25 63.47 23.50
C THR A 411 4.23 62.60 22.76
N THR A 412 4.43 62.31 21.47
CA THR A 412 3.52 61.57 20.61
C THR A 412 4.23 60.55 19.73
N ASP A 413 3.45 59.65 19.13
CA ASP A 413 3.85 58.59 18.23
C ASP A 413 4.84 59.06 17.16
N SER A 414 5.87 58.25 16.88
CA SER A 414 6.89 58.51 15.86
C SER A 414 7.58 57.22 15.43
N THR A 415 8.10 57.21 14.20
CA THR A 415 9.12 56.26 13.76
C THR A 415 10.49 56.93 13.77
N LEU A 416 11.45 56.31 14.44
CA LEU A 416 12.86 56.69 14.47
C LEU A 416 13.67 55.75 13.60
N THR A 417 14.57 56.28 12.78
CA THR A 417 15.51 55.46 12.00
C THR A 417 16.89 55.53 12.63
N PHE A 418 17.36 54.42 13.19
CA PHE A 418 18.72 54.28 13.68
C PHE A 418 19.63 53.78 12.55
N LYS A 419 20.86 54.29 12.48
CA LYS A 419 21.84 53.97 11.43
C LYS A 419 23.24 53.76 12.00
N VAL A 420 24.03 52.90 11.38
CA VAL A 420 25.45 52.72 11.67
C VAL A 420 26.22 53.98 11.25
N ASP A 421 27.02 54.53 12.16
CA ASP A 421 28.00 55.59 11.93
C ASP A 421 29.33 55.13 12.55
N GLY A 422 30.17 54.49 11.72
CA GLY A 422 31.38 53.81 12.18
C GLY A 422 31.07 52.70 13.19
N SER A 423 31.64 52.80 14.39
CA SER A 423 31.37 51.92 15.54
C SER A 423 30.20 52.39 16.43
N SER A 424 29.50 53.45 16.05
CA SER A 424 28.42 54.07 16.82
C SER A 424 27.05 53.90 16.16
N ALA A 425 26.01 53.85 16.98
CA ALA A 425 24.65 54.03 16.51
C ALA A 425 24.35 55.53 16.39
N SER A 426 23.63 55.93 15.35
CA SER A 426 23.19 57.30 15.11
C SER A 426 21.67 57.36 14.94
N VAL A 427 21.06 58.49 15.31
CA VAL A 427 19.64 58.80 15.08
C VAL A 427 19.50 60.25 14.65
N THR A 428 18.65 60.52 13.66
CA THR A 428 18.34 61.87 13.20
C THR A 428 16.89 62.20 13.52
N TYR A 429 16.65 63.29 14.24
CA TYR A 429 15.31 63.77 14.59
C TYR A 429 15.29 65.31 14.68
N GLY A 430 14.23 65.95 14.17
CA GLY A 430 14.12 67.41 14.15
C GLY A 430 15.28 68.11 13.42
N GLY A 431 15.83 67.50 12.37
CA GLY A 431 17.03 67.98 11.65
C GLY A 431 18.36 67.72 12.36
N LYS A 432 18.37 67.38 13.66
CA LYS A 432 19.58 67.09 14.43
C LYS A 432 19.93 65.61 14.37
N THR A 433 21.16 65.30 13.95
CA THR A 433 21.75 63.95 14.11
C THR A 433 22.53 63.88 15.42
N SER A 434 22.34 62.79 16.17
CA SER A 434 23.09 62.47 17.38
C SER A 434 23.61 61.04 17.31
N LYS A 435 24.83 60.78 17.81
CA LYS A 435 25.46 59.45 17.75
C LYS A 435 26.25 59.11 19.02
N ASP A 436 26.30 57.82 19.33
CA ASP A 436 27.06 57.24 20.43
C ASP A 436 27.29 55.74 20.18
N SER A 437 28.31 55.17 20.80
CA SER A 437 28.47 53.73 20.99
C SER A 437 27.21 53.02 21.53
N VAL A 438 26.40 53.71 22.34
CA VAL A 438 25.10 53.23 22.84
C VAL A 438 24.05 54.35 22.84
N LEU A 439 22.91 54.11 22.18
CA LEU A 439 21.70 54.93 22.28
C LEU A 439 20.60 54.14 22.99
N ARG A 440 19.83 54.78 23.88
CA ARG A 440 18.76 54.15 24.66
C ARG A 440 17.42 54.81 24.41
N LEU A 441 16.47 54.08 23.83
CA LEU A 441 15.10 54.52 23.59
C LEU A 441 14.19 54.08 24.73
N TYR A 442 13.51 55.06 25.32
CA TYR A 442 12.50 54.94 26.37
C TYR A 442 11.17 55.50 25.88
N TRP A 443 10.05 55.00 26.43
CA TRP A 443 8.70 55.46 26.08
C TRP A 443 7.76 55.48 27.30
N THR A 444 6.62 56.17 27.17
CA THR A 444 5.58 56.26 28.21
C THR A 444 5.28 54.90 28.85
N GLY A 445 5.46 54.82 30.17
CA GLY A 445 5.27 53.60 30.96
C GLY A 445 6.56 52.87 31.39
N THR A 446 7.68 53.11 30.69
CA THR A 446 9.01 52.55 31.04
C THR A 446 9.60 53.17 32.33
N SER A 447 10.67 52.59 32.88
CA SER A 447 11.23 52.99 34.18
C SER A 447 11.64 54.46 34.24
N ASP A 448 12.23 54.97 33.17
CA ASP A 448 12.91 56.27 33.15
C ASP A 448 12.10 57.35 32.39
N TYR A 449 10.84 57.07 32.03
CA TYR A 449 9.95 58.01 31.31
C TYR A 449 8.58 58.13 32.01
N PRO A 450 7.96 59.32 32.09
CA PRO A 450 6.66 59.53 32.72
C PRO A 450 5.58 58.50 32.34
N LYS A 451 4.92 57.96 33.36
CA LYS A 451 3.76 57.08 33.21
C LYS A 451 2.52 57.92 32.90
N SER A 452 1.65 57.42 32.03
CA SER A 452 0.32 57.96 31.78
C SER A 452 -0.70 56.82 31.62
N GLY A 453 -1.98 57.14 31.41
CA GLY A 453 -3.00 56.14 31.10
C GLY A 453 -2.89 55.52 29.69
N ALA A 454 -1.95 55.98 28.86
CA ALA A 454 -1.81 55.49 27.49
C ALA A 454 -1.18 54.09 27.40
N THR A 455 -1.65 53.28 26.44
CA THR A 455 -1.10 51.94 26.17
C THR A 455 0.01 52.03 25.14
N THR A 456 1.14 52.60 25.56
CA THR A 456 2.30 52.84 24.69
C THR A 456 3.14 51.58 24.49
N TYR A 457 3.70 51.39 23.29
CA TYR A 457 4.66 50.32 22.99
C TYR A 457 5.53 50.64 21.76
N ALA A 458 6.75 50.09 21.75
CA ALA A 458 7.67 50.13 20.63
C ALA A 458 7.55 48.89 19.72
N THR A 459 7.86 49.05 18.44
CA THR A 459 8.09 47.97 17.46
C THR A 459 9.39 48.22 16.71
N VAL A 460 10.13 47.15 16.39
CA VAL A 460 11.40 47.22 15.63
C VAL A 460 11.17 46.56 14.26
N ALA A 461 11.50 47.26 13.18
CA ALA A 461 11.22 46.79 11.82
C ALA A 461 12.08 45.57 11.46
N GLY A 462 11.44 44.41 11.31
CA GLY A 462 12.08 43.11 11.08
C GLY A 462 11.97 42.17 12.29
N ALA A 463 11.92 42.72 13.50
CA ALA A 463 11.73 41.94 14.72
C ALA A 463 10.32 41.31 14.78
N GLN A 464 10.23 40.16 15.44
CA GLN A 464 8.98 39.40 15.55
C GLN A 464 8.01 39.93 16.64
N GLY A 465 8.48 40.77 17.56
CA GLY A 465 7.75 41.19 18.76
C GLY A 465 7.27 42.65 18.76
N SER A 466 6.73 43.05 19.91
CA SER A 466 6.51 44.45 20.27
C SER A 466 6.80 44.63 21.76
N TYR A 467 7.19 45.83 22.20
CA TYR A 467 7.90 46.00 23.46
C TYR A 467 7.26 47.14 24.27
N ARG A 468 6.71 46.83 25.44
CA ARG A 468 6.03 47.80 26.33
C ARG A 468 6.83 48.14 27.60
N HIS A 469 7.73 47.24 27.99
CA HIS A 469 8.46 47.26 29.26
C HIS A 469 9.95 47.47 29.06
N GLY A 470 10.67 47.79 30.15
CA GLY A 470 12.11 47.99 30.12
C GLY A 470 12.52 49.16 29.21
N ARG A 471 13.53 48.97 28.36
CA ARG A 471 13.93 49.93 27.31
C ARG A 471 14.50 49.22 26.09
N LEU A 472 14.67 49.93 24.97
CA LEU A 472 15.45 49.45 23.83
C LEU A 472 16.84 50.11 23.82
N THR A 473 17.89 49.29 23.86
CA THR A 473 19.30 49.66 23.76
C THR A 473 19.78 49.37 22.34
N ILE A 474 20.20 50.41 21.61
CA ILE A 474 20.68 50.35 20.23
C ILE A 474 22.20 50.55 20.23
N SER A 475 22.89 49.67 19.51
CA SER A 475 24.35 49.56 19.43
C SER A 475 24.78 49.12 18.02
N VAL A 476 26.09 49.05 17.76
CA VAL A 476 26.65 48.48 16.53
C VAL A 476 27.53 47.28 16.88
N ILE A 477 27.31 46.15 16.21
CA ILE A 477 28.13 44.94 16.31
C ILE A 477 28.55 44.53 14.90
N ASN A 478 29.86 44.36 14.69
CA ASN A 478 30.46 43.92 13.42
C ASN A 478 29.99 44.73 12.18
N GLY A 479 29.70 46.02 12.35
CA GLY A 479 29.22 46.90 11.27
C GLY A 479 27.70 46.88 11.03
N PHE A 480 26.92 46.19 11.86
CA PHE A 480 25.46 46.10 11.77
C PHE A 480 24.77 46.69 13.00
N ILE A 481 23.55 47.19 12.84
CA ILE A 481 22.71 47.58 13.98
C ILE A 481 22.40 46.35 14.83
N ASN A 482 22.47 46.55 16.15
CA ASN A 482 22.06 45.59 17.15
C ASN A 482 21.09 46.25 18.15
N VAL A 483 19.89 45.70 18.30
CA VAL A 483 18.84 46.18 19.19
C VAL A 483 18.54 45.15 20.27
N VAL A 484 18.60 45.61 21.52
CA VAL A 484 18.45 44.81 22.73
C VAL A 484 17.32 45.39 23.58
N ASN A 485 16.38 44.57 24.03
CA ASN A 485 15.40 44.97 25.05
C ASN A 485 15.98 44.65 26.44
N ASP A 486 16.32 45.68 27.21
CA ASP A 486 16.76 45.56 28.60
C ASP A 486 15.52 45.55 29.52
N LEU A 487 15.32 44.49 30.31
CA LEU A 487 14.08 44.21 31.06
C LEU A 487 14.34 43.75 32.50
N ASP A 488 13.37 43.88 33.42
CA ASP A 488 13.35 43.07 34.65
C ASP A 488 13.16 41.56 34.30
N LEU A 489 14.05 40.74 34.84
CA LEU A 489 14.01 39.28 34.70
C LEU A 489 12.79 38.67 35.41
N ASN A 490 12.40 39.20 36.57
CA ASN A 490 11.41 38.56 37.44
C ASN A 490 9.97 38.72 36.94
N THR A 491 9.70 39.82 36.20
CA THR A 491 8.38 40.19 35.70
C THR A 491 8.36 40.52 34.20
N GLU A 492 8.95 41.65 33.79
CA GLU A 492 8.83 42.25 32.46
C GLU A 492 9.21 41.29 31.31
N TYR A 493 10.35 40.59 31.44
CA TYR A 493 10.79 39.58 30.48
C TYR A 493 9.81 38.41 30.38
N LEU A 494 9.34 37.90 31.53
CA LEU A 494 8.49 36.71 31.59
C LEU A 494 7.08 36.97 31.04
N TYR A 495 6.57 38.21 31.13
CA TYR A 495 5.32 38.59 30.44
C TYR A 495 5.41 38.41 28.91
N GLY A 496 6.62 38.52 28.33
CA GLY A 496 6.86 38.41 26.89
C GLY A 496 7.10 37.01 26.33
N ILE A 497 7.23 35.98 27.19
CA ILE A 497 7.57 34.60 26.79
C ILE A 497 6.41 33.93 26.06
N ALA A 498 6.61 33.62 24.78
CA ALA A 498 5.59 33.16 23.83
C ALA A 498 5.61 31.65 23.58
N GLU A 499 6.09 30.87 24.55
CA GLU A 499 6.35 29.43 24.40
C GLU A 499 5.12 28.53 24.53
N MET A 500 4.07 28.97 25.25
CA MET A 500 2.81 28.24 25.42
C MET A 500 1.60 29.13 25.10
N PRO A 501 0.51 28.62 24.50
CA PRO A 501 -0.69 29.41 24.24
C PRO A 501 -1.31 29.92 25.54
N SER A 502 -1.55 31.24 25.67
CA SER A 502 -2.02 31.80 26.94
C SER A 502 -3.45 31.38 27.27
N SER A 503 -4.22 31.03 26.24
CA SER A 503 -5.57 30.46 26.35
C SER A 503 -5.64 29.16 27.17
N TRP A 504 -4.54 28.41 27.33
CA TRP A 504 -4.48 27.23 28.19
C TRP A 504 -4.68 27.58 29.68
N GLY A 505 -4.43 28.84 30.07
CA GLY A 505 -4.72 29.35 31.40
C GLY A 505 -6.20 29.20 31.82
N THR A 506 -7.13 29.14 30.86
CA THR A 506 -8.57 28.96 31.10
C THR A 506 -8.93 27.63 31.76
N LYS A 507 -8.10 26.59 31.59
CA LYS A 507 -8.36 25.22 32.11
C LYS A 507 -7.14 24.54 32.74
N GLY A 508 -5.99 25.21 32.75
CA GLY A 508 -4.72 24.64 33.19
C GLY A 508 -3.66 25.69 33.51
N SER A 509 -4.02 26.75 34.25
CA SER A 509 -3.10 27.83 34.67
C SER A 509 -1.83 27.35 35.38
N ALA A 510 -1.88 26.21 36.08
CA ALA A 510 -0.70 25.57 36.68
C ALA A 510 0.38 25.15 35.65
N ALA A 511 0.01 24.87 34.40
CA ALA A 511 0.98 24.57 33.34
C ALA A 511 1.68 25.84 32.83
N LEU A 512 0.95 26.97 32.75
CA LEU A 512 1.56 28.27 32.46
C LEU A 512 2.54 28.67 33.58
N GLN A 513 2.13 28.52 34.84
CA GLN A 513 3.01 28.76 36.00
C GLN A 513 4.27 27.88 35.97
N ALA A 514 4.15 26.60 35.59
CA ALA A 514 5.30 25.72 35.42
C ALA A 514 6.27 26.24 34.32
N GLN A 515 5.74 26.68 33.18
CA GLN A 515 6.52 27.25 32.08
C GLN A 515 7.18 28.60 32.42
N VAL A 516 6.56 29.43 33.27
CA VAL A 516 7.21 30.64 33.80
C VAL A 516 8.39 30.27 34.69
N VAL A 517 8.23 29.26 35.56
CA VAL A 517 9.30 28.82 36.47
C VAL A 517 10.48 28.20 35.70
N THR A 518 10.24 27.45 34.62
CA THR A 518 11.33 26.97 33.76
C THR A 518 11.99 28.11 32.98
N ALA A 519 11.19 29.02 32.39
CA ALA A 519 11.69 30.19 31.68
C ALA A 519 12.59 31.07 32.57
N ARG A 520 12.16 31.38 33.80
CA ARG A 520 12.93 32.14 34.80
C ARG A 520 14.21 31.43 35.20
N SER A 521 14.17 30.10 35.40
CA SER A 521 15.35 29.32 35.81
C SER A 521 16.44 29.30 34.74
N TYR A 522 16.07 29.11 33.47
CA TYR A 522 16.98 29.19 32.33
C TYR A 522 17.53 30.62 32.14
N ALA A 523 16.66 31.64 32.17
CA ALA A 523 17.05 33.04 31.99
C ALA A 523 18.01 33.53 33.09
N LEU A 524 17.82 33.10 34.34
CA LEU A 524 18.72 33.44 35.44
C LEU A 524 20.13 32.84 35.26
N LEU A 525 20.25 31.65 34.69
CA LEU A 525 21.57 31.07 34.40
C LEU A 525 22.25 31.74 33.20
N LYS A 526 21.48 32.16 32.19
CA LYS A 526 21.99 32.95 31.06
C LYS A 526 22.42 34.36 31.50
N TYR A 527 21.68 34.97 32.43
CA TYR A 527 22.09 36.19 33.13
C TYR A 527 23.41 36.01 33.88
N ARG A 528 23.51 34.95 34.70
CA ARG A 528 24.73 34.64 35.48
C ARG A 528 25.94 34.23 34.64
N ALA A 529 25.74 33.86 33.37
CA ALA A 529 26.83 33.66 32.41
C ALA A 529 27.39 34.98 31.82
N GLY A 530 26.70 36.11 32.05
CA GLY A 530 27.11 37.43 31.58
C GLY A 530 26.68 37.77 30.15
N ILE A 531 27.00 38.99 29.72
CA ILE A 531 26.69 39.50 28.39
C ILE A 531 27.58 38.81 27.34
N LYS A 532 26.94 38.18 26.35
CA LYS A 532 27.59 37.61 25.17
C LYS A 532 28.01 38.75 24.24
N SER A 533 29.32 38.95 24.04
CA SER A 533 29.88 40.04 23.21
C SER A 533 29.41 40.01 21.75
N SER A 534 29.00 38.84 21.24
CA SER A 534 28.47 38.66 19.88
C SER A 534 27.09 39.28 19.63
N CYS A 535 26.32 39.61 20.68
CA CYS A 535 24.99 40.22 20.57
C CYS A 535 24.75 41.38 21.56
N GLY A 536 25.70 41.66 22.46
CA GLY A 536 25.47 42.60 23.57
C GLY A 536 24.33 42.17 24.51
N CYS A 537 24.07 40.85 24.61
CA CYS A 537 22.86 40.29 25.20
C CYS A 537 23.15 39.07 26.10
N HIS A 538 22.27 38.77 27.04
CA HIS A 538 22.27 37.48 27.77
C HIS A 538 21.56 36.40 26.94
N LEU A 539 20.49 36.79 26.26
CA LEU A 539 19.54 35.93 25.54
C LEU A 539 19.22 36.54 24.16
N VAL A 540 18.94 35.71 23.17
CA VAL A 540 18.18 36.12 21.97
C VAL A 540 16.69 35.78 22.15
N ASP A 541 15.82 36.27 21.27
CA ASP A 541 14.35 36.13 21.40
C ASP A 541 13.75 34.93 20.63
N ASP A 542 14.56 34.04 20.07
CA ASP A 542 14.13 32.85 19.32
C ASP A 542 14.58 31.50 19.95
N ILE A 543 14.38 30.41 19.21
CA ILE A 543 14.66 29.01 19.61
C ILE A 543 16.11 28.72 20.00
N ARG A 544 17.07 29.61 19.72
CA ARG A 544 18.47 29.55 20.21
C ARG A 544 18.55 29.77 21.72
N ASP A 545 17.58 30.49 22.31
CA ASP A 545 17.48 30.76 23.75
C ASP A 545 16.05 30.47 24.27
N GLN A 546 15.08 31.40 24.09
CA GLN A 546 13.65 31.20 24.35
C GLN A 546 12.80 32.11 23.45
N ASN A 547 11.63 31.64 23.01
CA ASN A 547 10.72 32.44 22.19
C ASN A 547 10.13 33.63 22.98
N PHE A 548 10.58 34.85 22.70
CA PHE A 548 10.16 36.10 23.36
C PHE A 548 9.58 37.08 22.35
N THR A 549 8.41 37.65 22.65
CA THR A 549 7.74 38.64 21.77
C THR A 549 7.21 39.87 22.49
N GLY A 550 7.52 40.01 23.79
CA GLY A 550 7.17 41.17 24.61
C GLY A 550 5.66 41.41 24.74
N TRP A 551 5.24 42.65 24.54
CA TRP A 551 3.84 43.10 24.60
C TRP A 551 2.91 42.33 23.66
N LYS A 552 3.40 41.80 22.53
CA LYS A 552 2.65 40.92 21.63
C LYS A 552 2.08 39.69 22.35
N LYS A 553 2.76 39.22 23.41
CA LYS A 553 2.33 38.11 24.27
C LYS A 553 1.37 38.56 25.37
N GLU A 554 1.71 39.62 26.09
CA GLU A 554 0.88 40.15 27.18
C GLU A 554 -0.46 40.72 26.69
N ASN A 555 -0.53 41.12 25.42
CA ASN A 555 -1.73 41.56 24.72
C ASN A 555 -2.39 40.46 23.87
N GLU A 556 -2.12 39.16 24.14
CA GLU A 556 -2.68 38.04 23.36
C GLU A 556 -4.22 37.98 23.47
N GLY A 557 -4.89 38.05 22.32
CA GLY A 557 -6.36 38.01 22.19
C GLY A 557 -7.05 39.35 22.40
N THR A 558 -8.31 39.46 21.96
CA THR A 558 -9.13 40.68 22.09
C THR A 558 -9.12 41.21 23.52
N ASN A 559 -8.84 42.51 23.69
CA ASN A 559 -8.72 43.17 24.99
C ASN A 559 -7.75 42.46 25.96
N ALA A 560 -6.66 41.88 25.44
CA ALA A 560 -5.66 41.08 26.15
C ALA A 560 -6.24 39.87 26.92
N VAL A 561 -7.39 39.31 26.50
CA VAL A 561 -8.13 38.29 27.27
C VAL A 561 -7.30 37.05 27.62
N TYR A 562 -6.39 36.61 26.74
CA TYR A 562 -5.51 35.49 27.01
C TYR A 562 -4.18 35.96 27.62
N GLY A 563 -3.61 37.07 27.16
CA GLY A 563 -2.37 37.62 27.70
C GLY A 563 -2.46 37.96 29.19
N LYS A 564 -3.64 38.39 29.68
CA LYS A 564 -3.97 38.52 31.11
C LYS A 564 -3.82 37.22 31.91
N LEU A 565 -4.15 36.06 31.31
CA LEU A 565 -3.98 34.74 31.95
C LEU A 565 -2.50 34.36 32.04
N TRP A 566 -1.69 34.70 31.02
CA TRP A 566 -0.24 34.53 31.06
C TRP A 566 0.40 35.45 32.09
N LYS A 567 0.06 36.74 32.10
CA LYS A 567 0.53 37.69 33.10
C LYS A 567 0.19 37.25 34.52
N ALA A 568 -1.05 36.81 34.77
CA ALA A 568 -1.45 36.28 36.08
C ALA A 568 -0.68 35.00 36.47
N ALA A 569 -0.26 34.17 35.51
CA ALA A 569 0.62 33.03 35.76
C ALA A 569 2.05 33.46 36.11
N VAL A 570 2.56 34.55 35.51
CA VAL A 570 3.83 35.18 35.92
C VAL A 570 3.73 35.71 37.33
N ASP A 571 2.75 36.59 37.59
CA ASP A 571 2.52 37.25 38.88
C ASP A 571 2.40 36.24 40.03
N LYS A 572 1.70 35.11 39.81
CA LYS A 572 1.50 34.06 40.81
C LYS A 572 2.78 33.29 41.18
N THR A 573 3.88 33.49 40.46
CA THR A 573 5.20 32.87 40.75
C THR A 573 6.21 33.85 41.36
N VAL A 574 5.81 35.11 41.61
CA VAL A 574 6.65 36.19 42.17
C VAL A 574 6.31 36.41 43.65
N SER A 575 7.30 36.84 44.45
CA SER A 575 7.12 37.25 45.85
C SER A 575 8.11 38.37 46.21
N GLY A 576 7.69 39.62 45.97
CA GLY A 576 8.57 40.78 46.04
C GLY A 576 9.74 40.65 45.06
N ALA A 577 10.97 40.88 45.54
CA ALA A 577 12.20 40.67 44.75
C ALA A 577 12.53 39.18 44.47
N ASN A 578 11.73 38.23 44.97
CA ASN A 578 11.92 36.80 44.72
C ASN A 578 11.04 36.30 43.58
N GLY A 579 11.50 35.24 42.92
CA GLY A 579 10.71 34.44 41.99
C GLY A 579 10.93 32.95 42.22
N LEU A 580 9.91 32.14 41.90
CA LEU A 580 10.03 30.68 41.92
C LEU A 580 10.94 30.20 40.80
N LEU A 581 11.90 29.34 41.17
CA LEU A 581 12.84 28.63 40.30
C LEU A 581 12.78 27.12 40.52
N VAL A 582 13.25 26.35 39.55
CA VAL A 582 13.65 24.95 39.75
C VAL A 582 15.07 24.91 40.30
N THR A 583 15.32 24.09 41.33
CA THR A 583 16.63 23.91 41.96
C THR A 583 16.99 22.43 42.12
N TYR A 584 18.29 22.11 42.00
CA TYR A 584 18.85 20.80 42.28
C TYR A 584 20.07 20.96 43.20
N GLY A 585 20.15 20.20 44.29
CA GLY A 585 21.18 20.42 45.33
C GLY A 585 21.18 21.85 45.88
N GLY A 586 20.00 22.48 45.98
CA GLY A 586 19.84 23.88 46.41
C GLY A 586 20.20 24.95 45.37
N LYS A 587 20.82 24.58 44.23
CA LYS A 587 21.27 25.54 43.20
C LYS A 587 20.25 25.63 42.06
N PRO A 588 19.97 26.83 41.48
CA PRO A 588 19.16 26.96 40.28
C PRO A 588 19.70 26.17 39.10
N VAL A 589 18.81 25.61 38.29
CA VAL A 589 19.15 24.71 37.16
C VAL A 589 18.58 25.17 35.83
N ALA A 590 19.24 24.79 34.73
CA ALA A 590 18.73 24.99 33.38
C ALA A 590 17.65 23.96 33.12
N THR A 591 16.48 24.39 32.65
CA THR A 591 15.31 23.52 32.51
C THR A 591 14.78 23.56 31.08
N HIS A 592 15.15 22.56 30.28
CA HIS A 592 14.67 22.44 28.91
C HIS A 592 13.22 21.97 28.87
N TYR A 593 12.48 22.41 27.86
CA TYR A 593 11.08 22.06 27.64
C TYR A 593 10.82 21.92 26.13
N TYR A 594 9.72 21.28 25.77
CA TYR A 594 9.33 21.02 24.38
C TYR A 594 7.83 20.74 24.27
N SER A 595 7.29 20.83 23.05
CA SER A 595 5.85 20.76 22.82
C SER A 595 5.18 19.48 23.33
N ALA A 596 5.53 18.31 22.79
CA ALA A 596 4.80 17.05 23.05
C ALA A 596 5.73 15.84 23.14
N SER A 597 5.54 14.98 24.16
CA SER A 597 6.22 13.69 24.20
C SER A 597 5.53 12.64 23.33
N GLY A 598 6.25 11.55 23.06
CA GLY A 598 5.70 10.34 22.47
C GLY A 598 5.31 9.27 23.48
N GLY A 599 5.07 9.64 24.75
CA GLY A 599 4.72 8.75 25.88
C GLY A 599 5.68 8.80 27.07
N GLY A 600 6.81 9.51 26.95
CA GLY A 600 7.83 9.67 28.00
C GLY A 600 8.93 10.63 27.54
N THR A 601 9.64 11.24 28.49
CA THR A 601 10.84 12.06 28.23
C THR A 601 12.06 11.18 27.95
N LEU A 602 13.15 11.78 27.50
CA LEU A 602 14.43 11.10 27.26
C LEU A 602 15.49 11.58 28.27
N ASN A 603 16.56 10.81 28.48
CA ASN A 603 17.72 11.29 29.23
C ASN A 603 18.49 12.31 28.38
N SER A 604 19.07 13.36 29.00
CA SER A 604 19.84 14.40 28.29
C SER A 604 20.96 13.81 27.41
N GLU A 605 21.66 12.78 27.89
CA GLU A 605 22.70 12.07 27.15
C GLU A 605 22.17 11.11 26.06
N ASP A 606 20.88 10.80 26.01
CA ASP A 606 20.28 10.02 24.90
C ASP A 606 19.88 10.92 23.71
N VAL A 607 19.93 12.25 23.90
CA VAL A 607 19.56 13.28 22.92
C VAL A 607 20.76 14.14 22.53
N TRP A 608 21.56 14.55 23.52
CA TRP A 608 22.75 15.40 23.39
C TRP A 608 24.02 14.67 23.89
N ALA A 609 25.00 15.40 24.42
CA ALA A 609 26.27 14.86 24.90
C ALA A 609 26.28 14.58 26.41
N SER A 610 25.93 15.58 27.23
CA SER A 610 26.17 15.57 28.69
C SER A 610 25.04 14.92 29.49
N VAL A 611 25.40 14.27 30.59
CA VAL A 611 24.47 13.83 31.64
C VAL A 611 24.05 15.05 32.47
N VAL A 612 22.75 15.29 32.56
CA VAL A 612 22.13 16.34 33.37
C VAL A 612 21.27 15.63 34.43
N PRO A 613 21.70 15.54 35.71
CA PRO A 613 21.16 14.58 36.68
C PRO A 613 19.64 14.66 36.94
N TYR A 614 19.03 15.82 36.71
CA TYR A 614 17.59 16.05 36.87
C TYR A 614 16.80 15.98 35.54
N GLU A 615 17.45 15.96 34.38
CA GLU A 615 16.81 15.77 33.07
C GLU A 615 16.97 14.32 32.62
N ARG A 616 16.12 13.46 33.22
CA ARG A 616 16.09 12.01 33.03
C ARG A 616 14.84 11.58 32.26
N SER A 617 14.85 10.34 31.77
CA SER A 617 13.67 9.66 31.23
C SER A 617 12.61 9.41 32.32
N VAL A 618 11.41 9.95 32.14
CA VAL A 618 10.21 9.70 32.95
C VAL A 618 9.01 9.39 32.06
N ASP A 619 8.01 8.68 32.58
CA ASP A 619 6.78 8.39 31.85
C ASP A 619 5.90 9.64 31.73
N ASP A 620 5.37 9.86 30.53
CA ASP A 620 4.45 10.95 30.19
C ASP A 620 3.28 10.41 29.35
N PRO A 621 2.35 9.65 29.98
CA PRO A 621 1.10 9.28 29.35
C PRO A 621 0.21 10.52 29.10
N TRP A 622 0.39 11.60 29.86
CA TRP A 622 -0.42 12.82 29.82
C TRP A 622 -0.39 13.49 28.45
N SER A 623 0.79 13.59 27.82
CA SER A 623 0.95 14.13 26.46
C SER A 623 0.30 13.24 25.37
N LEU A 624 -0.08 11.99 25.68
CA LEU A 624 -0.83 11.11 24.77
C LEU A 624 -2.33 11.05 25.08
N MET A 625 -2.79 11.57 26.23
CA MET A 625 -4.23 11.62 26.56
C MET A 625 -4.97 12.60 25.65
N ALA A 626 -6.21 12.27 25.28
CA ALA A 626 -7.10 13.18 24.56
C ALA A 626 -7.35 14.52 25.31
N SER A 627 -7.21 14.53 26.64
CA SER A 627 -7.27 15.73 27.48
C SER A 627 -6.13 16.72 27.25
N SER A 628 -5.01 16.33 26.65
CA SER A 628 -3.94 17.25 26.25
C SER A 628 -4.36 18.16 25.09
N GLY A 629 -5.21 17.69 24.18
CA GLY A 629 -5.45 18.35 22.89
C GLY A 629 -4.23 18.34 21.95
N ASN A 630 -3.25 17.46 22.18
CA ASN A 630 -2.02 17.35 21.41
C ASN A 630 -2.29 16.86 19.96
N PRO A 631 -2.02 17.66 18.90
CA PRO A 631 -2.20 17.24 17.51
C PRO A 631 -1.08 16.33 17.01
N ASN A 632 -0.11 15.99 17.86
CA ASN A 632 1.06 15.17 17.55
C ASN A 632 1.08 13.83 18.29
N ILE A 633 -0.05 13.37 18.88
CA ILE A 633 -0.16 12.01 19.45
C ILE A 633 0.16 10.90 18.45
N ALA A 634 -0.03 11.18 17.15
CA ALA A 634 0.48 10.39 16.04
C ALA A 634 0.78 11.31 14.85
N TRP A 635 1.77 10.95 14.05
CA TRP A 635 2.07 11.56 12.76
C TRP A 635 2.80 10.57 11.84
N THR A 636 2.84 10.88 10.54
CA THR A 636 3.51 10.06 9.54
C THR A 636 4.43 10.88 8.63
N ALA A 637 5.45 10.21 8.11
CA ALA A 637 6.32 10.68 7.03
C ALA A 637 6.63 9.49 6.09
N SER A 638 7.34 9.71 4.99
CA SER A 638 7.62 8.68 3.98
C SER A 638 9.11 8.64 3.60
N LEU A 639 9.75 7.48 3.74
CA LEU A 639 11.11 7.24 3.26
C LEU A 639 11.04 6.48 1.93
N THR A 640 11.46 7.09 0.82
CA THR A 640 11.44 6.40 -0.49
C THR A 640 12.44 5.25 -0.51
N GLN A 641 12.21 4.24 -1.36
CA GLN A 641 13.14 3.12 -1.48
C GLN A 641 14.52 3.53 -2.02
N ALA A 642 14.60 4.55 -2.89
CA ALA A 642 15.87 5.10 -3.35
C ALA A 642 16.63 5.77 -2.19
N THR A 643 15.92 6.55 -1.37
CA THR A 643 16.48 7.17 -0.16
C THR A 643 16.96 6.13 0.85
N ALA A 644 16.15 5.10 1.14
CA ALA A 644 16.49 4.05 2.09
C ALA A 644 17.74 3.28 1.65
N ARG A 645 17.86 2.93 0.37
CA ARG A 645 19.05 2.31 -0.23
C ARG A 645 20.31 3.14 0.00
N SER A 646 20.24 4.43 -0.31
CA SER A 646 21.37 5.36 -0.14
C SER A 646 21.77 5.49 1.33
N TYR A 647 20.81 5.81 2.21
CA TYR A 647 21.03 6.06 3.63
C TYR A 647 21.61 4.85 4.39
N PHE A 648 21.18 3.63 4.06
CA PHE A 648 21.71 2.40 4.67
C PHE A 648 22.88 1.76 3.91
N GLY A 649 23.25 2.27 2.72
CA GLY A 649 24.29 1.66 1.87
C GLY A 649 23.94 0.24 1.41
N LEU A 650 22.66 -0.02 1.08
CA LEU A 650 22.15 -1.34 0.72
C LEU A 650 21.60 -1.38 -0.72
N ARG A 651 21.73 -2.52 -1.40
CA ARG A 651 21.22 -2.70 -2.79
C ARG A 651 19.70 -2.56 -2.90
N ASP A 652 18.99 -2.90 -1.84
CA ASP A 652 17.58 -2.66 -1.59
C ASP A 652 17.31 -2.83 -0.08
N VAL A 653 16.18 -2.33 0.38
CA VAL A 653 15.70 -2.50 1.77
C VAL A 653 14.30 -3.10 1.73
N VAL A 654 14.06 -4.19 2.46
CA VAL A 654 12.74 -4.85 2.55
C VAL A 654 12.08 -4.68 3.90
N ALA A 655 12.87 -4.42 4.94
CA ALA A 655 12.40 -4.12 6.29
C ALA A 655 13.35 -3.14 6.97
N ILE A 656 12.80 -2.26 7.82
CA ILE A 656 13.54 -1.42 8.75
C ILE A 656 12.92 -1.64 10.13
N SER A 657 13.76 -2.03 11.09
CA SER A 657 13.40 -2.23 12.50
C SER A 657 14.02 -1.14 13.36
N VAL A 658 13.35 -0.77 14.45
CA VAL A 658 13.75 0.34 15.34
C VAL A 658 14.09 -0.20 16.72
N GLY A 659 15.21 0.25 17.28
CA GLY A 659 15.52 0.12 18.71
C GLY A 659 15.45 1.49 19.38
N THR A 660 15.01 1.54 20.64
CA THR A 660 14.83 2.79 21.40
C THR A 660 15.71 2.88 22.64
N TYR A 661 15.83 4.09 23.17
CA TYR A 661 16.24 4.39 24.53
C TYR A 661 15.06 4.24 25.51
N ALA A 662 15.30 4.55 26.79
CA ALA A 662 14.22 4.82 27.75
C ALA A 662 13.32 5.96 27.26
N GLY A 663 12.06 5.99 27.69
CA GLY A 663 11.04 6.92 27.17
C GLY A 663 10.63 6.71 25.70
N GLY A 664 11.28 5.77 24.98
CA GLY A 664 10.91 5.37 23.62
C GLY A 664 11.45 6.24 22.49
N GLY A 665 12.46 7.08 22.75
CA GLY A 665 13.19 7.83 21.70
C GLY A 665 14.09 6.91 20.87
N ILE A 666 14.28 7.21 19.59
CA ILE A 666 15.03 6.33 18.67
C ILE A 666 16.52 6.23 19.03
N ARG A 667 17.00 4.99 19.25
CA ARG A 667 18.43 4.67 19.47
C ARG A 667 19.10 4.12 18.21
N SER A 668 18.38 3.30 17.45
CA SER A 668 18.93 2.65 16.27
C SER A 668 17.88 2.27 15.24
N MET A 669 18.33 2.16 13.99
CA MET A 669 17.59 1.60 12.86
C MET A 669 18.40 0.45 12.27
N LYS A 670 17.82 -0.75 12.21
CA LYS A 670 18.40 -1.90 11.48
C LYS A 670 17.58 -2.17 10.23
N ALA A 671 18.16 -1.87 9.08
CA ALA A 671 17.63 -2.15 7.76
C ALA A 671 18.10 -3.52 7.25
N THR A 672 17.24 -4.24 6.56
CA THR A 672 17.52 -5.56 5.96
C THR A 672 17.21 -5.53 4.47
N SER A 673 18.13 -6.05 3.65
CA SER A 673 17.96 -6.22 2.20
C SER A 673 17.27 -7.54 1.83
N SER A 674 16.78 -7.67 0.61
CA SER A 674 16.20 -8.91 0.05
C SER A 674 17.23 -10.06 -0.12
N THR A 675 18.51 -9.80 0.14
CA THR A 675 19.59 -10.82 0.26
C THR A 675 19.83 -11.26 1.70
N GLY A 676 19.13 -10.70 2.69
CA GLY A 676 19.37 -10.94 4.11
C GLY A 676 20.48 -10.08 4.73
N ALA A 677 21.38 -9.49 3.93
CA ALA A 677 22.39 -8.55 4.42
C ALA A 677 21.74 -7.32 5.08
N THR A 678 22.27 -6.90 6.24
CA THR A 678 21.69 -5.85 7.08
C THR A 678 22.67 -4.71 7.39
N LYS A 679 22.16 -3.48 7.52
CA LYS A 679 22.90 -2.34 8.08
C LYS A 679 22.19 -1.83 9.32
N THR A 680 22.94 -1.62 10.42
CA THR A 680 22.46 -0.88 11.58
C THR A 680 23.07 0.53 11.58
N ILE A 681 22.24 1.54 11.87
CA ILE A 681 22.66 2.90 12.18
C ILE A 681 22.21 3.17 13.62
N THR A 682 23.12 3.64 14.47
CA THR A 682 22.90 3.93 15.90
C THR A 682 23.35 5.35 16.19
N GLY A 683 22.71 6.03 17.14
CA GLY A 683 23.11 7.38 17.54
C GLY A 683 22.11 8.02 18.53
N LYS A 684 22.38 9.28 18.88
CA LYS A 684 21.51 10.08 19.74
C LYS A 684 20.15 10.33 19.06
N SER A 685 19.10 10.41 19.88
CA SER A 685 17.70 10.45 19.44
C SER A 685 17.39 11.61 18.49
N ASP A 686 17.79 12.84 18.83
CA ASP A 686 17.53 14.01 17.98
C ASP A 686 18.45 14.05 16.74
N ALA A 687 19.70 13.57 16.86
CA ALA A 687 20.60 13.43 15.72
C ALA A 687 20.07 12.42 14.67
N LEU A 688 19.44 11.33 15.11
CA LEU A 688 18.74 10.39 14.21
C LEU A 688 17.44 10.97 13.66
N ARG A 689 16.66 11.70 14.46
CA ARG A 689 15.46 12.44 13.99
C ARG A 689 15.84 13.44 12.88
N SER A 690 16.86 14.26 13.10
CA SER A 690 17.33 15.28 12.17
C SER A 690 17.81 14.66 10.85
N LYS A 691 18.63 13.61 10.93
CA LYS A 691 19.08 12.84 9.74
C LYS A 691 17.92 12.19 8.97
N LEU A 692 16.88 11.70 9.65
CA LEU A 692 15.66 11.23 9.00
C LEU A 692 14.84 12.37 8.38
N ASN A 693 14.73 13.51 9.06
CA ASN A 693 13.98 14.67 8.59
C ASN A 693 14.58 15.27 7.31
N ALA A 694 15.90 15.26 7.17
CA ALA A 694 16.61 15.74 5.99
C ALA A 694 16.43 14.87 4.73
N ILE A 695 15.89 13.65 4.87
CA ILE A 695 15.81 12.66 3.77
C ILE A 695 14.39 12.10 3.54
N ALA A 696 13.48 12.26 4.49
CA ALA A 696 12.09 11.84 4.38
C ALA A 696 11.22 12.87 3.64
N VAL A 697 10.12 12.41 3.05
CA VAL A 697 9.04 13.25 2.55
C VAL A 697 8.02 13.44 3.68
N GLY A 698 7.77 14.70 4.05
CA GLY A 698 6.99 15.06 5.24
C GLY A 698 7.86 15.25 6.48
N TYR A 699 7.32 15.95 7.49
CA TYR A 699 8.10 16.43 8.64
C TYR A 699 8.22 15.36 9.76
N VAL A 700 9.45 14.96 10.09
CA VAL A 700 9.78 14.00 11.15
C VAL A 700 9.86 14.75 12.47
N LYS A 701 8.69 14.98 13.07
CA LYS A 701 8.47 15.98 14.14
C LYS A 701 9.26 15.75 15.43
N ALA A 702 9.60 14.49 15.74
CA ALA A 702 10.11 14.09 17.05
C ALA A 702 10.87 12.74 17.03
N PRO A 703 11.67 12.41 18.07
CA PRO A 703 12.48 11.19 18.09
C PRO A 703 11.72 9.88 18.37
N TRP A 704 10.44 9.91 18.79
CA TRP A 704 9.67 8.68 19.08
C TRP A 704 9.17 8.00 17.80
N ILE A 705 10.09 7.53 16.97
CA ILE A 705 9.82 6.74 15.76
C ILE A 705 9.32 5.36 16.18
N LYS A 706 8.03 5.08 15.98
CA LYS A 706 7.40 3.84 16.44
C LYS A 706 7.56 2.69 15.43
N SER A 707 7.54 2.96 14.12
CA SER A 707 7.76 1.92 13.09
C SER A 707 8.02 2.47 11.68
N PHE A 708 8.56 1.61 10.81
CA PHE A 708 8.67 1.81 9.36
C PHE A 708 7.79 0.75 8.65
N LYS A 709 6.61 1.14 8.18
CA LYS A 709 5.67 0.23 7.50
C LYS A 709 5.96 0.18 6.00
N ALA A 710 6.39 -0.97 5.50
CA ALA A 710 6.69 -1.21 4.09
C ALA A 710 5.47 -0.99 3.17
N VAL A 711 5.60 -0.08 2.19
CA VAL A 711 4.58 0.18 1.16
C VAL A 711 4.85 -0.71 -0.05
N GLN A 712 3.91 -1.61 -0.33
CA GLN A 712 4.04 -2.58 -1.41
C GLN A 712 3.67 -1.97 -2.78
N PRO A 713 4.36 -2.34 -3.87
CA PRO A 713 3.94 -2.00 -5.23
C PRO A 713 2.57 -2.60 -5.58
N LYS A 714 1.79 -1.88 -6.41
CA LYS A 714 0.47 -2.30 -6.95
C LYS A 714 0.61 -3.00 -8.30
#